data_AF-A0A351A2Q7-F1
#
_entry.id   AF-A0A351A2Q7-F1
#
_cell.length_a   1.000
_cell.length_b   1.000
_cell.length_c   1.000
_cell.angle_alpha   90.00
_cell.angle_beta   90.00
_cell.angle_gamma   90.00
#
_symmetry.space_group_name_H-M   'P 1'
#
loop_
_entity.id
_entity.type
_entity.pdbx_description
1 polymer ?
#
loop_
_entity_poly.entity_id
_entity_poly.type
_entity_poly.pdbx_seq_one_letter_code
_entity_poly.pdbx_strand_id
1 'polypeptide(L)'
;DFASVQRGNPEIQRRCQEVIDACWQQGDKNPIIAIHDVGAGGLSNAMPELADHASLGAHFELREVHIEEPGMSPREIWSNESQERYVLAIAPESLPLFQAFCERERCPFAVLGTATADGHLTVSDRHFGNKPVDMDMKVLLGKPPKMTRNVSRRAVHLPPFDTTDFDLKEAGMRVLRMPAVASKSFLITIGDRSVGGLTARDQFVGPWQVPVADVAVTAMSFQGYRGEAFAMGERTPLACVDAAASGRMAIGEAITNIAAADIAKLGDVKLSANWMAAAGHRGEDARLFDTVQAVSEFCISAGVSIPVGKDSLSMRTAWREGEEDKQVVAPLSLIATAFAPVQDIRNTLTPQLQLPEGVETELLLIDLGNGKNRLGGSVFAQAYDSVGEHAPDVDPVQLKAFFETIQQLRRDGLLLAYHDRSDGGLFATVCEMAFAARCGLSLILDTVCYDPYMMDVDGLEKKPDTLKGRFADRLFAGLFAEELGAVVQIRREERARVTEQLRAAGLAYHFIGEPNTQDQIRLRRNAKLVFEGSRVELLQAWSETSYRIAKLRDDPECVQQEFDALADATDPGLSVALSFDVREDVAAPFIASGVRPKVVVLREQGVNSQFEMAAAFERAGFTPVDVHMSDLQAGRIDLADFHGLAACGGFSYGDVLGAGQG
;
A
#
# COMPACT_ATOMS: atom_id res chain seq x y z
N ASP A 1 -17.00 22.74 11.42
CA ASP A 1 -16.38 21.81 12.37
C ASP A 1 -14.90 22.17 12.49
N PHE A 2 -14.58 23.19 13.30
CA PHE A 2 -13.19 23.68 13.41
C PHE A 2 -12.28 22.73 14.20
N ALA A 3 -12.83 21.98 15.16
CA ALA A 3 -12.07 21.03 15.97
C ALA A 3 -11.53 19.84 15.15
N SER A 4 -12.13 19.56 14.00
CA SER A 4 -11.68 18.51 13.07
C SER A 4 -10.62 18.97 12.06
N VAL A 5 -10.16 20.23 12.12
CA VAL A 5 -9.08 20.74 11.27
C VAL A 5 -7.73 20.42 11.94
N GLN A 6 -7.03 19.43 11.39
CA GLN A 6 -5.69 19.05 11.83
C GLN A 6 -4.60 19.96 11.27
N ARG A 7 -3.44 20.02 11.94
CA ARG A 7 -2.26 20.78 11.51
C ARG A 7 -0.99 19.96 11.74
N GLY A 8 -0.35 19.54 10.65
CA GLY A 8 0.94 18.85 10.70
C GLY A 8 2.11 19.76 10.32
N ASN A 9 3.28 19.46 10.87
CA ASN A 9 4.58 20.02 10.51
C ASN A 9 5.65 18.91 10.37
N PRO A 10 5.78 18.29 9.18
CA PRO A 10 6.66 17.14 8.98
C PRO A 10 8.13 17.38 9.33
N GLU A 11 8.62 18.62 9.24
CA GLU A 11 10.00 18.97 9.58
C GLU A 11 10.30 18.78 11.07
N ILE A 12 9.34 19.11 11.95
CA ILE A 12 9.44 18.87 13.40
C ILE A 12 9.48 17.36 13.65
N GLN A 13 8.61 16.60 12.98
CA GLN A 13 8.61 15.15 13.11
C GLN A 13 9.93 14.53 12.66
N ARG A 14 10.56 15.07 11.61
CA ARG A 14 11.90 14.63 11.17
C ARG A 14 12.94 14.87 12.26
N ARG A 15 12.94 16.04 12.92
CA ARG A 15 13.84 16.34 14.04
C ARG A 15 13.64 15.38 15.22
N CYS A 16 12.38 15.06 15.54
CA CYS A 16 12.06 14.04 16.54
C CYS A 16 12.62 12.67 16.14
N GLN A 17 12.47 12.28 14.87
CA GLN A 17 13.00 11.02 14.35
C GLN A 17 14.53 10.94 14.45
N GLU A 18 15.27 12.01 14.14
CA GLU A 18 16.74 12.01 14.29
C GLU A 18 17.18 11.81 15.76
N VAL A 19 16.42 12.33 16.74
CA VAL A 19 16.69 12.07 18.16
C VAL A 19 16.39 10.61 18.52
N ILE A 20 15.26 10.07 18.04
CA ILE A 20 14.91 8.66 18.22
C ILE A 20 16.00 7.78 17.62
N ASP A 21 16.50 8.14 16.44
CA ASP A 21 17.57 7.45 15.73
C ASP A 21 18.89 7.48 16.51
N ALA A 22 19.31 8.66 16.97
CA ALA A 22 20.48 8.82 17.81
C ALA A 22 20.39 7.97 19.10
N CYS A 23 19.19 7.81 19.67
CA CYS A 23 18.94 6.99 20.86
C CYS A 23 19.08 5.49 20.59
N TRP A 24 18.35 4.94 19.59
CA TRP A 24 18.40 3.48 19.35
C TRP A 24 19.75 3.03 18.77
N GLN A 25 20.45 3.90 18.04
CA GLN A 25 21.80 3.64 17.52
C GLN A 25 22.85 3.48 18.63
N GLN A 26 22.55 3.85 19.89
CA GLN A 26 23.41 3.54 21.04
C GLN A 26 23.38 2.05 21.46
N GLY A 27 22.52 1.23 20.85
CA GLY A 27 22.35 -0.18 21.20
C GLY A 27 21.92 -0.35 22.66
N ASP A 28 22.69 -1.14 23.42
CA ASP A 28 22.41 -1.39 24.85
C ASP A 28 22.44 -0.13 25.74
N LYS A 29 22.98 0.98 25.22
CA LYS A 29 23.02 2.28 25.91
C LYS A 29 21.90 3.23 25.50
N ASN A 30 20.87 2.74 24.82
CA ASN A 30 19.70 3.54 24.46
C ASN A 30 19.08 4.16 25.74
N PRO A 31 18.97 5.51 25.83
CA PRO A 31 18.41 6.16 27.01
C PRO A 31 16.90 5.99 27.15
N ILE A 32 16.19 5.65 26.06
CA ILE A 32 14.73 5.49 26.04
C ILE A 32 14.35 4.15 26.69
N ILE A 33 13.64 4.24 27.82
CA ILE A 33 13.07 3.08 28.52
C ILE A 33 11.73 2.70 27.87
N ALA A 34 10.92 3.71 27.57
CA ALA A 34 9.63 3.57 26.91
C ALA A 34 9.33 4.84 26.11
N ILE A 35 8.62 4.69 24.99
CA ILE A 35 8.17 5.78 24.12
C ILE A 35 6.75 5.47 23.65
N HIS A 36 5.93 6.52 23.51
CA HIS A 36 4.57 6.44 23.01
C HIS A 36 4.26 7.67 22.15
N ASP A 37 3.45 7.50 21.12
CA ASP A 37 2.95 8.60 20.29
C ASP A 37 1.91 9.43 21.04
N VAL A 38 1.75 10.69 20.64
CA VAL A 38 0.67 11.55 21.13
C VAL A 38 -0.32 11.77 19.99
N GLY A 39 -1.51 11.17 20.12
CA GLY A 39 -2.60 11.29 19.16
C GLY A 39 -3.89 11.76 19.81
N ALA A 40 -4.93 10.92 19.71
CA ALA A 40 -6.26 11.22 20.26
C ALA A 40 -6.22 11.47 21.77
N GLY A 41 -6.84 12.57 22.22
CA GLY A 41 -6.82 12.99 23.62
C GLY A 41 -5.50 13.63 24.11
N GLY A 42 -4.48 13.75 23.26
CA GLY A 42 -3.25 14.47 23.58
C GLY A 42 -2.47 13.87 24.76
N LEU A 43 -1.82 14.74 25.54
CA LEU A 43 -1.06 14.32 26.73
C LEU A 43 -1.96 13.64 27.78
N SER A 44 -3.24 14.02 27.82
CA SER A 44 -4.21 13.44 28.74
C SER A 44 -4.48 11.96 28.54
N ASN A 45 -4.17 11.42 27.35
CA ASN A 45 -4.18 9.99 27.08
C ASN A 45 -2.76 9.39 27.17
N ALA A 46 -1.81 9.97 26.43
CA ALA A 46 -0.49 9.38 26.24
C ALA A 46 0.34 9.27 27.53
N MET A 47 0.31 10.30 28.41
CA MET A 47 1.11 10.28 29.63
C MET A 47 0.60 9.27 30.67
N PRO A 48 -0.72 9.22 30.98
CA PRO A 48 -1.27 8.18 31.84
C PRO A 48 -1.05 6.76 31.31
N GLU A 49 -1.24 6.52 30.01
CA GLU A 49 -1.00 5.20 29.40
C GLU A 49 0.46 4.74 29.56
N LEU A 50 1.42 5.64 29.32
CA LEU A 50 2.85 5.35 29.48
C LEU A 50 3.18 4.90 30.92
N ALA A 51 2.62 5.57 31.93
CA ALA A 51 2.83 5.24 33.34
C ALA A 51 2.10 3.94 33.76
N ASP A 52 0.86 3.75 33.31
CA ASP A 52 0.04 2.57 33.64
C ASP A 52 0.60 1.28 33.04
N HIS A 53 1.19 1.34 31.83
CA HIS A 53 1.91 0.20 31.24
C HIS A 53 3.04 -0.33 32.14
N ALA A 54 3.65 0.54 32.95
CA ALA A 54 4.65 0.19 33.96
C ALA A 54 4.05 -0.07 35.36
N SER A 55 2.72 0.00 35.51
CA SER A 55 2.00 -0.07 36.79
C SER A 55 2.44 1.01 37.80
N LEU A 56 2.70 2.23 37.31
CA LEU A 56 3.14 3.39 38.09
C LEU A 56 2.10 4.52 38.11
N GLY A 57 2.20 5.40 39.10
CA GLY A 57 1.61 6.74 39.07
C GLY A 57 2.52 7.73 38.33
N ALA A 58 2.09 8.97 38.21
CA ALA A 58 2.90 10.03 37.62
C ALA A 58 2.50 11.43 38.14
N HIS A 59 3.51 12.25 38.41
CA HIS A 59 3.33 13.63 38.87
C HIS A 59 3.93 14.57 37.82
N PHE A 60 3.11 15.46 37.27
CA PHE A 60 3.46 16.40 36.22
C PHE A 60 3.29 17.86 36.65
N GLU A 61 4.08 18.76 36.06
CA GLU A 61 3.90 20.20 36.12
C GLU A 61 3.45 20.71 34.75
N LEU A 62 2.24 21.26 34.72
CA LEU A 62 1.59 21.71 33.49
C LEU A 62 2.36 22.84 32.81
N ARG A 63 3.06 23.68 33.59
CA ARG A 63 3.81 24.83 33.05
C ARG A 63 5.17 24.46 32.45
N GLU A 64 5.57 23.19 32.47
CA GLU A 64 6.70 22.69 31.69
C GLU A 64 6.29 22.33 30.25
N VAL A 65 4.98 22.22 29.95
CA VAL A 65 4.52 21.97 28.59
C VAL A 65 4.81 23.18 27.71
N HIS A 66 5.54 22.98 26.60
CA HIS A 66 5.72 24.02 25.59
C HIS A 66 4.38 24.39 24.95
N ILE A 67 4.05 25.68 24.99
CA ILE A 67 2.81 26.23 24.44
C ILE A 67 3.14 27.41 23.52
N GLU A 68 2.50 27.46 22.37
CA GLU A 68 2.53 28.62 21.45
C GLU A 68 1.35 29.58 21.71
N GLU A 69 0.29 29.08 22.36
CA GLU A 69 -0.92 29.83 22.68
C GLU A 69 -1.05 30.05 24.20
N PRO A 70 -0.56 31.19 24.74
CA PRO A 70 -0.51 31.43 26.19
C PRO A 70 -1.90 31.57 26.84
N GLY A 71 -2.95 31.77 26.03
CA GLY A 71 -4.34 31.88 26.50
C GLY A 71 -5.01 30.54 26.82
N MET A 72 -4.36 29.41 26.55
CA MET A 72 -4.95 28.09 26.78
C MET A 72 -5.23 27.82 28.26
N SER A 73 -6.43 27.31 28.52
CA SER A 73 -6.82 26.74 29.81
C SER A 73 -6.04 25.45 30.12
N PRO A 74 -5.99 25.01 31.38
CA PRO A 74 -5.33 23.75 31.73
C PRO A 74 -5.84 22.54 30.95
N ARG A 75 -7.14 22.50 30.65
CA ARG A 75 -7.74 21.45 29.82
C ARG A 75 -7.21 21.48 28.40
N GLU A 76 -7.11 22.66 27.79
CA GLU A 76 -6.62 22.79 26.41
C GLU A 76 -5.14 22.40 26.33
N ILE A 77 -4.30 22.81 27.29
CA ILE A 77 -2.89 22.40 27.34
C ILE A 77 -2.75 20.88 27.44
N TRP A 78 -3.55 20.24 28.29
CA TRP A 78 -3.43 18.81 28.57
C TRP A 78 -4.07 17.90 27.51
N SER A 79 -5.15 18.35 26.86
CA SER A 79 -5.97 17.50 25.97
C SER A 79 -5.99 17.94 24.50
N ASN A 80 -5.25 18.97 24.08
CA ASN A 80 -5.13 19.28 22.66
C ASN A 80 -4.47 18.13 21.89
N GLU A 81 -4.86 17.99 20.62
CA GLU A 81 -4.32 17.01 19.68
C GLU A 81 -3.31 17.67 18.73
N SER A 82 -2.46 18.58 19.24
CA SER A 82 -1.35 19.11 18.45
C SER A 82 -0.42 17.96 18.03
N GLN A 83 0.02 18.02 16.77
CA GLN A 83 0.78 16.95 16.10
C GLN A 83 2.28 17.00 16.45
N GLU A 84 3.04 16.01 15.92
CA GLU A 84 4.49 15.85 16.06
C GLU A 84 5.03 15.72 17.48
N ARG A 85 4.23 15.16 18.39
CA ARG A 85 4.62 14.95 19.79
C ARG A 85 4.77 13.47 20.14
N TYR A 86 5.72 13.22 21.02
CA TYR A 86 6.02 11.91 21.61
C TYR A 86 6.18 12.09 23.11
N VAL A 87 5.79 11.07 23.88
CA VAL A 87 6.10 10.99 25.31
C VAL A 87 7.07 9.85 25.54
N LEU A 88 8.05 10.05 26.42
CA LEU A 88 9.09 9.08 26.69
C LEU A 88 9.49 9.07 28.15
N ALA A 89 9.92 7.89 28.61
CA ALA A 89 10.51 7.68 29.93
C ALA A 89 12.00 7.42 29.75
N ILE A 90 12.82 8.16 30.50
CA ILE A 90 14.27 7.99 30.57
C ILE A 90 14.72 7.97 32.03
N ALA A 91 15.86 7.36 32.29
CA ALA A 91 16.50 7.44 33.60
C ALA A 91 17.04 8.87 33.84
N PRO A 92 16.99 9.42 35.07
CA PRO A 92 17.49 10.76 35.36
C PRO A 92 18.96 10.99 34.94
N GLU A 93 19.80 9.97 35.10
CA GLU A 93 21.21 9.99 34.69
C GLU A 93 21.41 10.08 33.17
N SER A 94 20.40 9.70 32.38
CA SER A 94 20.41 9.77 30.92
C SER A 94 19.98 11.13 30.37
N LEU A 95 19.42 12.01 31.22
CA LEU A 95 18.92 13.32 30.80
C LEU A 95 20.00 14.18 30.10
N PRO A 96 21.25 14.29 30.59
CA PRO A 96 22.27 15.08 29.89
C PRO A 96 22.59 14.56 28.48
N LEU A 97 22.59 13.24 28.30
CA LEU A 97 22.81 12.63 26.98
C LEU A 97 21.63 12.90 26.04
N PHE A 98 20.41 12.69 26.53
CA PHE A 98 19.20 12.96 25.75
C PHE A 98 19.09 14.43 25.35
N GLN A 99 19.39 15.34 26.28
CA GLN A 99 19.46 16.78 26.01
C GLN A 99 20.48 17.10 24.91
N ALA A 100 21.67 16.50 24.94
CA ALA A 100 22.68 16.71 23.91
C ALA A 100 22.22 16.27 22.51
N PHE A 101 21.48 15.15 22.41
CA PHE A 101 20.86 14.74 21.14
C PHE A 101 19.82 15.76 20.67
N CYS A 102 18.89 16.15 21.55
CA CYS A 102 17.87 17.14 21.23
C CYS A 102 18.47 18.48 20.79
N GLU A 103 19.49 19.00 21.48
CA GLU A 103 20.15 20.25 21.12
C GLU A 103 20.90 20.14 19.78
N ARG A 104 21.57 19.01 19.54
CA ARG A 104 22.26 18.78 18.26
C ARG A 104 21.27 18.79 17.10
N GLU A 105 20.14 18.10 17.24
CA GLU A 105 19.10 17.95 16.21
C GLU A 105 18.08 19.10 16.21
N ARG A 106 18.24 20.10 17.08
CA ARG A 106 17.28 21.17 17.32
C ARG A 106 15.88 20.65 17.65
N CYS A 107 15.75 19.47 18.25
CA CYS A 107 14.45 18.92 18.64
C CYS A 107 14.01 19.52 19.99
N PRO A 108 12.90 20.28 20.07
CA PRO A 108 12.40 20.78 21.34
C PRO A 108 11.96 19.60 22.23
N PHE A 109 12.28 19.65 23.52
CA PHE A 109 11.79 18.70 24.50
C PHE A 109 11.58 19.40 25.85
N ALA A 110 10.74 18.81 26.71
CA ALA A 110 10.53 19.29 28.07
C ALA A 110 10.37 18.11 29.03
N VAL A 111 10.96 18.23 30.22
CA VAL A 111 10.76 17.25 31.30
C VAL A 111 9.50 17.64 32.07
N LEU A 112 8.40 16.95 31.78
CA LEU A 112 7.08 17.32 32.34
C LEU A 112 6.86 16.83 33.76
N GLY A 113 7.60 15.81 34.22
CA GLY A 113 7.33 15.16 35.49
C GLY A 113 8.11 13.88 35.73
N THR A 114 7.68 13.12 36.74
CA THR A 114 8.31 11.87 37.16
C THR A 114 7.27 10.77 37.39
N ALA A 115 7.60 9.54 37.01
CA ALA A 115 6.83 8.36 37.40
C ALA A 115 7.01 8.05 38.90
N THR A 116 5.94 7.59 39.56
CA THR A 116 5.88 7.41 41.01
C THR A 116 5.31 6.03 41.38
N ALA A 117 5.66 5.50 42.54
CA ALA A 117 5.15 4.21 43.02
C ALA A 117 3.82 4.32 43.80
N ASP A 118 3.22 5.51 43.88
CA ASP A 118 1.99 5.77 44.67
C ASP A 118 0.69 5.45 43.91
N GLY A 119 0.77 5.15 42.60
CA GLY A 119 -0.38 4.84 41.76
C GLY A 119 -1.32 6.02 41.52
N HIS A 120 -0.85 7.25 41.76
CA HIS A 120 -1.64 8.47 41.65
C HIS A 120 -1.21 9.31 40.45
N LEU A 121 -2.19 9.95 39.79
CA LEU A 121 -1.95 10.92 38.72
C LEU A 121 -2.19 12.33 39.26
N THR A 122 -1.13 13.12 39.33
CA THR A 122 -1.21 14.54 39.67
C THR A 122 -0.69 15.38 38.51
N VAL A 123 -1.50 16.33 38.04
CA VAL A 123 -1.05 17.43 37.18
C VAL A 123 -1.19 18.70 37.99
N SER A 124 -0.06 19.31 38.32
CA SER A 124 0.02 20.57 39.06
C SER A 124 0.10 21.76 38.11
N ASP A 125 -0.42 22.92 38.53
CA ASP A 125 -0.31 24.17 37.79
C ASP A 125 0.18 25.28 38.72
N ARG A 126 1.47 25.59 38.61
CA ARG A 126 2.11 26.64 39.42
C ARG A 126 1.58 28.04 39.17
N HIS A 127 0.98 28.33 38.01
CA HIS A 127 0.45 29.66 37.70
C HIS A 127 -0.82 29.96 38.50
N PHE A 128 -1.69 28.97 38.67
CA PHE A 128 -2.92 29.10 39.47
C PHE A 128 -2.80 28.55 40.89
N GLY A 129 -1.68 27.89 41.23
CA GLY A 129 -1.45 27.32 42.56
C GLY A 129 -2.41 26.18 42.90
N ASN A 130 -2.84 25.42 41.90
CA ASN A 130 -3.81 24.34 42.05
C ASN A 130 -3.32 23.05 41.35
N LYS A 131 -4.15 22.00 41.42
CA LYS A 131 -3.94 20.73 40.74
C LYS A 131 -5.11 20.48 39.80
N PRO A 132 -5.00 20.82 38.50
CA PRO A 132 -6.06 20.55 37.53
C PRO A 132 -6.46 19.07 37.45
N VAL A 133 -5.53 18.15 37.73
CA VAL A 133 -5.78 16.70 37.83
C VAL A 133 -5.16 16.19 39.13
N ASP A 134 -5.95 15.50 39.96
CA ASP A 134 -5.50 14.84 41.20
C ASP A 134 -6.42 13.63 41.46
N MET A 135 -6.03 12.45 40.98
CA MET A 135 -6.86 11.25 41.05
C MET A 135 -6.04 9.97 40.97
N ASP A 136 -6.60 8.87 41.49
CA ASP A 136 -5.98 7.54 41.35
C ASP A 136 -6.01 7.10 39.88
N MET A 137 -4.91 6.49 39.42
CA MET A 137 -4.78 6.03 38.02
C MET A 137 -5.92 5.05 37.63
N LYS A 138 -6.34 4.21 38.58
CA LYS A 138 -7.44 3.25 38.42
C LYS A 138 -8.80 3.89 38.19
N VAL A 139 -9.00 5.13 38.65
CA VAL A 139 -10.26 5.86 38.41
C VAL A 139 -10.30 6.34 36.97
N LEU A 140 -9.18 6.84 36.44
CA LEU A 140 -9.07 7.30 35.05
C LEU A 140 -9.18 6.14 34.05
N LEU A 141 -8.45 5.05 34.31
CA LEU A 141 -8.34 3.90 33.39
C LEU A 141 -9.33 2.77 33.71
N GLY A 142 -10.21 2.98 34.70
CA GLY A 142 -11.26 2.05 35.07
C GLY A 142 -12.23 1.81 33.91
N LYS A 143 -12.30 0.57 33.41
CA LYS A 143 -13.16 0.24 32.27
C LYS A 143 -14.61 0.07 32.74
N PRO A 144 -15.60 0.71 32.10
CA PRO A 144 -17.02 0.38 32.31
C PRO A 144 -17.29 -1.08 31.91
N PRO A 145 -18.45 -1.67 32.30
CA PRO A 145 -18.82 -3.01 31.88
C PRO A 145 -18.74 -3.18 30.35
N LYS A 146 -18.37 -4.38 29.90
CA LYS A 146 -18.30 -4.70 28.47
C LYS A 146 -19.66 -4.43 27.80
N MET A 147 -19.63 -3.78 26.64
CA MET A 147 -20.83 -3.50 25.85
C MET A 147 -21.40 -4.80 25.28
N THR A 148 -22.72 -4.98 25.40
CA THR A 148 -23.47 -6.07 24.74
C THR A 148 -24.31 -5.48 23.61
N ARG A 149 -24.13 -5.97 22.38
CA ARG A 149 -24.94 -5.55 21.21
C ARG A 149 -25.90 -6.68 20.83
N ASN A 150 -27.20 -6.44 20.95
CA ASN A 150 -28.25 -7.38 20.54
C ASN A 150 -28.73 -7.01 19.14
N VAL A 151 -28.28 -7.75 18.13
CA VAL A 151 -28.46 -7.40 16.71
C VAL A 151 -29.05 -8.59 15.94
N SER A 152 -29.65 -8.31 14.78
CA SER A 152 -30.29 -9.32 13.93
C SER A 152 -29.69 -9.33 12.53
N ARG A 153 -29.58 -10.52 11.95
CA ARG A 153 -29.18 -10.72 10.55
C ARG A 153 -30.32 -10.33 9.62
N ARG A 154 -29.96 -9.85 8.43
CA ARG A 154 -30.91 -9.46 7.37
C ARG A 154 -30.49 -10.08 6.05
N ALA A 155 -31.41 -10.76 5.38
CA ALA A 155 -31.21 -11.20 4.01
C ALA A 155 -31.31 -10.01 3.05
N VAL A 156 -30.40 -9.95 2.09
CA VAL A 156 -30.43 -9.01 0.96
C VAL A 156 -30.79 -9.82 -0.27
N HIS A 157 -31.76 -9.35 -1.05
CA HIS A 157 -32.09 -9.93 -2.35
C HIS A 157 -31.66 -8.91 -3.41
N LEU A 158 -30.82 -9.35 -4.33
CA LEU A 158 -30.28 -8.52 -5.40
C LEU A 158 -30.81 -9.02 -6.74
N PRO A 159 -31.16 -8.11 -7.67
CA PRO A 159 -31.61 -8.51 -8.99
C PRO A 159 -30.46 -9.17 -9.79
N PRO A 160 -30.76 -10.13 -10.67
CA PRO A 160 -29.79 -10.64 -11.63
C PRO A 160 -29.21 -9.52 -12.49
N PHE A 161 -27.94 -9.66 -12.88
CA PHE A 161 -27.26 -8.71 -13.77
C PHE A 161 -27.19 -9.29 -15.18
N ASP A 162 -28.08 -8.80 -16.05
CA ASP A 162 -28.18 -9.20 -17.46
C ASP A 162 -27.22 -8.37 -18.31
N THR A 163 -26.39 -9.03 -19.11
CA THR A 163 -25.38 -8.39 -19.96
C THR A 163 -25.73 -8.41 -21.45
N THR A 164 -26.91 -8.95 -21.81
CA THR A 164 -27.29 -9.26 -23.19
C THR A 164 -27.19 -8.07 -24.15
N ASP A 165 -27.53 -6.86 -23.69
CA ASP A 165 -27.59 -5.64 -24.52
C ASP A 165 -26.32 -4.78 -24.44
N PHE A 166 -25.27 -5.23 -23.75
CA PHE A 166 -24.05 -4.45 -23.60
C PHE A 166 -23.09 -4.66 -24.77
N ASP A 167 -22.50 -3.56 -25.25
CA ASP A 167 -21.38 -3.61 -26.19
C ASP A 167 -20.07 -3.88 -25.43
N LEU A 168 -19.30 -4.85 -25.89
CA LEU A 168 -18.07 -5.25 -25.21
C LEU A 168 -16.97 -4.17 -25.29
N LYS A 169 -16.90 -3.42 -26.39
CA LYS A 169 -15.91 -2.35 -26.52
C LYS A 169 -16.25 -1.20 -25.57
N GLU A 170 -17.51 -0.79 -25.53
CA GLU A 170 -18.00 0.21 -24.58
C GLU A 170 -17.76 -0.23 -23.13
N ALA A 171 -18.09 -1.47 -22.78
CA ALA A 171 -17.88 -2.02 -21.45
C ALA A 171 -16.40 -1.95 -21.02
N GLY A 172 -15.48 -2.43 -21.87
CA GLY A 172 -14.04 -2.35 -21.60
C GLY A 172 -13.57 -0.90 -21.42
N MET A 173 -14.06 0.02 -22.25
CA MET A 173 -13.72 1.44 -22.18
C MET A 173 -14.31 2.15 -20.95
N ARG A 174 -15.46 1.69 -20.42
CA ARG A 174 -16.02 2.18 -19.16
C ARG A 174 -15.22 1.66 -17.98
N VAL A 175 -14.93 0.35 -17.95
CA VAL A 175 -14.14 -0.29 -16.88
C VAL A 175 -12.77 0.38 -16.75
N LEU A 176 -12.04 0.59 -17.84
CA LEU A 176 -10.72 1.25 -17.79
C LEU A 176 -10.79 2.70 -17.28
N ARG A 177 -11.92 3.38 -17.40
CA ARG A 177 -12.12 4.76 -16.91
C ARG A 177 -12.61 4.83 -15.47
N MET A 178 -13.07 3.72 -14.89
CA MET A 178 -13.50 3.70 -13.49
C MET A 178 -12.29 4.01 -12.59
N PRO A 179 -12.36 4.97 -11.66
CA PRO A 179 -11.21 5.37 -10.84
C PRO A 179 -10.52 4.23 -10.08
N ALA A 180 -11.27 3.18 -9.72
CA ALA A 180 -10.73 1.96 -9.09
C ALA A 180 -9.73 1.22 -10.02
N VAL A 181 -9.98 1.20 -11.33
CA VAL A 181 -9.13 0.55 -12.34
C VAL A 181 -8.15 1.51 -12.99
N ALA A 182 -8.61 2.71 -13.35
CA ALA A 182 -7.85 3.72 -14.09
C ALA A 182 -6.51 4.06 -13.44
N SER A 183 -5.58 4.60 -14.24
CA SER A 183 -4.24 4.98 -13.80
C SER A 183 -4.22 5.79 -12.51
N LYS A 184 -3.29 5.46 -11.62
CA LYS A 184 -3.10 6.11 -10.33
C LYS A 184 -1.97 7.15 -10.33
N SER A 185 -1.43 7.54 -11.50
CA SER A 185 -0.29 8.47 -11.59
C SER A 185 -0.47 9.72 -10.73
N PHE A 186 -1.67 10.34 -10.72
CA PHE A 186 -1.97 11.54 -9.93
C PHE A 186 -1.80 11.36 -8.41
N LEU A 187 -1.90 10.13 -7.89
CA LEU A 187 -1.65 9.80 -6.48
C LEU A 187 -0.17 9.49 -6.20
N ILE A 188 0.55 9.02 -7.21
CA ILE A 188 1.87 8.42 -7.06
C ILE A 188 2.98 9.44 -7.30
N THR A 189 2.85 10.29 -8.33
CA THR A 189 3.92 11.24 -8.73
C THR A 189 4.09 12.40 -7.75
N ILE A 190 3.11 12.65 -6.89
CA ILE A 190 3.17 13.66 -5.83
C ILE A 190 3.92 13.21 -4.57
N GLY A 191 4.12 11.89 -4.41
CA GLY A 191 4.84 11.30 -3.29
C GLY A 191 6.25 10.89 -3.70
N ASP A 192 7.21 11.12 -2.81
CA ASP A 192 8.57 10.59 -2.97
C ASP A 192 8.56 9.06 -2.97
N ARG A 193 9.42 8.44 -3.80
CA ARG A 193 9.56 6.98 -3.93
C ARG A 193 11.01 6.51 -3.89
N SER A 194 11.96 7.37 -3.56
CA SER A 194 13.40 7.12 -3.65
C SER A 194 14.21 7.55 -2.43
N VAL A 195 13.67 8.41 -1.57
CA VAL A 195 14.33 8.87 -0.34
C VAL A 195 14.80 7.68 0.51
N GLY A 196 16.03 7.77 1.01
CA GLY A 196 16.69 6.69 1.74
C GLY A 196 17.42 5.69 0.84
N GLY A 197 17.22 5.70 -0.48
CA GLY A 197 17.99 4.88 -1.44
C GLY A 197 17.77 3.38 -1.33
N LEU A 198 16.70 2.94 -0.65
CA LEU A 198 16.40 1.52 -0.39
C LEU A 198 15.15 1.00 -1.12
N THR A 199 14.45 1.84 -1.90
CA THR A 199 13.32 1.37 -2.73
C THR A 199 13.83 0.47 -3.86
N ALA A 200 13.43 -0.80 -3.84
CA ALA A 200 13.77 -1.77 -4.88
C ALA A 200 12.65 -1.92 -5.92
N ARG A 201 11.38 -1.84 -5.47
CA ARG A 201 10.20 -1.83 -6.35
C ARG A 201 9.22 -0.77 -5.88
N ASP A 202 9.08 0.29 -6.66
CA ASP A 202 8.00 1.26 -6.57
C ASP A 202 6.83 0.89 -7.50
N GLN A 203 5.77 1.71 -7.47
CA GLN A 203 4.54 1.51 -8.23
C GLN A 203 4.74 1.53 -9.75
N PHE A 204 5.72 2.29 -10.24
CA PHE A 204 5.99 2.42 -11.66
C PHE A 204 6.85 1.26 -12.19
N VAL A 205 6.42 0.70 -13.32
CA VAL A 205 7.01 -0.51 -13.90
C VAL A 205 7.52 -0.24 -15.31
N GLY A 206 8.69 -0.79 -15.59
CA GLY A 206 9.29 -0.87 -16.93
C GLY A 206 9.76 0.47 -17.52
N PRO A 207 10.29 0.45 -18.75
CA PRO A 207 10.86 1.63 -19.42
C PRO A 207 9.88 2.79 -19.56
N TRP A 208 8.58 2.50 -19.66
CA TRP A 208 7.54 3.52 -19.84
C TRP A 208 6.94 4.02 -18.53
N GLN A 209 7.44 3.53 -17.38
CA GLN A 209 6.98 3.92 -16.05
C GLN A 209 5.45 3.89 -15.99
N VAL A 210 4.87 2.69 -16.07
CA VAL A 210 3.41 2.47 -15.94
C VAL A 210 3.08 2.09 -14.50
N PRO A 211 2.14 2.76 -13.80
CA PRO A 211 1.93 2.57 -12.36
C PRO A 211 1.06 1.35 -12.03
N VAL A 212 1.60 0.15 -12.24
CA VAL A 212 0.87 -1.13 -12.13
C VAL A 212 1.58 -2.18 -11.27
N ALA A 213 2.63 -1.83 -10.51
CA ALA A 213 3.27 -2.83 -9.64
C ALA A 213 2.29 -3.33 -8.55
N ASP A 214 2.15 -4.64 -8.44
CA ASP A 214 1.30 -5.30 -7.42
C ASP A 214 1.84 -5.13 -5.99
N VAL A 215 3.16 -4.99 -5.85
CA VAL A 215 3.87 -5.04 -4.58
C VAL A 215 4.94 -3.95 -4.50
N ALA A 216 5.05 -3.32 -3.34
CA ALA A 216 6.19 -2.47 -3.02
C ALA A 216 7.26 -3.31 -2.32
N VAL A 217 8.53 -3.12 -2.69
CA VAL A 217 9.67 -3.85 -2.10
C VAL A 217 10.78 -2.88 -1.73
N THR A 218 11.27 -2.96 -0.50
CA THR A 218 12.42 -2.21 0.02
C THR A 218 13.58 -3.14 0.33
N ALA A 219 14.81 -2.66 0.20
CA ALA A 219 16.02 -3.33 0.68
C ALA A 219 16.19 -3.07 2.18
N MET A 220 16.63 -4.07 2.95
CA MET A 220 16.84 -3.89 4.40
C MET A 220 18.06 -3.01 4.70
N SER A 221 19.01 -2.91 3.77
CA SER A 221 20.23 -2.10 3.93
C SER A 221 20.90 -1.85 2.58
N PHE A 222 21.91 -0.97 2.57
CA PHE A 222 22.78 -0.73 1.40
C PHE A 222 23.69 -1.91 1.05
N GLN A 223 23.66 -2.99 1.84
CA GLN A 223 24.43 -4.22 1.63
C GLN A 223 23.51 -5.44 1.52
N GLY A 224 23.80 -6.30 0.54
CA GLY A 224 23.01 -7.50 0.28
C GLY A 224 21.70 -7.22 -0.46
N TYR A 225 20.83 -8.22 -0.52
CA TYR A 225 19.61 -8.20 -1.34
C TYR A 225 18.36 -8.66 -0.59
N ARG A 226 18.42 -8.76 0.74
CA ARG A 226 17.21 -9.02 1.53
C ARG A 226 16.38 -7.74 1.63
N GLY A 227 15.09 -7.89 1.87
CA GLY A 227 14.18 -6.76 1.90
C GLY A 227 12.90 -7.00 2.69
N GLU A 228 11.96 -6.08 2.50
CA GLU A 228 10.59 -6.16 2.98
C GLU A 228 9.62 -5.92 1.81
N ALA A 229 8.49 -6.60 1.83
CA ALA A 229 7.42 -6.45 0.85
C ALA A 229 6.13 -5.95 1.51
N PHE A 230 5.41 -5.09 0.79
CA PHE A 230 4.15 -4.49 1.20
C PHE A 230 3.13 -4.61 0.07
N ALA A 231 1.94 -5.10 0.39
CA ALA A 231 0.83 -5.14 -0.54
C ALA A 231 -0.49 -4.84 0.16
N MET A 232 -1.49 -4.40 -0.60
CA MET A 232 -2.81 -4.12 -0.08
C MET A 232 -3.86 -4.97 -0.79
N GLY A 233 -4.96 -5.23 -0.09
CA GLY A 233 -6.15 -5.84 -0.66
C GLY A 233 -7.40 -5.29 0.00
N GLU A 234 -8.40 -5.00 -0.83
CA GLU A 234 -9.70 -4.49 -0.45
C GLU A 234 -10.74 -4.84 -1.51
N ARG A 235 -11.94 -5.21 -1.06
CA ARG A 235 -13.07 -5.36 -1.99
C ARG A 235 -14.35 -4.87 -1.37
N THR A 236 -14.34 -3.60 -0.97
CA THR A 236 -15.42 -2.98 -0.19
C THR A 236 -16.81 -3.07 -0.86
N PRO A 237 -16.97 -2.97 -2.19
CA PRO A 237 -18.30 -3.11 -2.82
C PRO A 237 -18.91 -4.50 -2.66
N LEU A 238 -18.09 -5.56 -2.54
CA LEU A 238 -18.59 -6.92 -2.34
C LEU A 238 -19.42 -7.03 -1.08
N ALA A 239 -19.15 -6.19 -0.07
CA ALA A 239 -19.89 -6.28 1.17
C ALA A 239 -21.39 -6.09 0.92
N CYS A 240 -21.79 -5.20 -0.01
CA CYS A 240 -23.18 -4.98 -0.40
C CYS A 240 -23.90 -6.25 -0.90
N VAL A 241 -23.14 -7.24 -1.35
CA VAL A 241 -23.60 -8.55 -1.84
C VAL A 241 -23.40 -9.62 -0.77
N ASP A 242 -22.16 -9.81 -0.32
CA ASP A 242 -21.76 -10.74 0.73
C ASP A 242 -20.61 -10.14 1.56
N ALA A 243 -20.93 -9.77 2.80
CA ALA A 243 -19.97 -9.18 3.73
C ALA A 243 -18.84 -10.13 4.13
N ALA A 244 -19.12 -11.42 4.31
CA ALA A 244 -18.10 -12.37 4.71
C ALA A 244 -17.13 -12.64 3.56
N ALA A 245 -17.65 -12.71 2.32
CA ALA A 245 -16.83 -12.83 1.12
C ALA A 245 -15.95 -11.59 0.91
N SER A 246 -16.45 -10.37 1.17
CA SER A 246 -15.63 -9.15 1.05
C SER A 246 -14.39 -9.20 1.94
N GLY A 247 -14.53 -9.71 3.17
CA GLY A 247 -13.42 -9.89 4.09
C GLY A 247 -12.39 -10.92 3.58
N ARG A 248 -12.85 -12.09 3.09
CA ARG A 248 -11.95 -13.12 2.56
C ARG A 248 -11.23 -12.67 1.28
N MET A 249 -11.95 -11.98 0.39
CA MET A 249 -11.40 -11.45 -0.85
C MET A 249 -10.38 -10.34 -0.60
N ALA A 250 -10.58 -9.44 0.38
CA ALA A 250 -9.58 -8.44 0.75
C ALA A 250 -8.27 -9.06 1.24
N ILE A 251 -8.35 -10.10 2.07
CA ILE A 251 -7.16 -10.86 2.53
C ILE A 251 -6.51 -11.59 1.35
N GLY A 252 -7.32 -12.21 0.50
CA GLY A 252 -6.83 -12.97 -0.63
C GLY A 252 -6.15 -12.11 -1.69
N GLU A 253 -6.68 -10.91 -1.98
CA GLU A 253 -6.04 -9.94 -2.87
C GLU A 253 -4.70 -9.45 -2.30
N ALA A 254 -4.63 -9.14 -1.01
CA ALA A 254 -3.36 -8.75 -0.39
C ALA A 254 -2.30 -9.85 -0.56
N ILE A 255 -2.73 -11.12 -0.56
CA ILE A 255 -1.87 -12.29 -0.77
C ILE A 255 -1.52 -12.50 -2.26
N THR A 256 -2.45 -12.29 -3.19
CA THR A 256 -2.13 -12.37 -4.64
C THR A 256 -1.16 -11.25 -5.01
N ASN A 257 -1.41 -10.00 -4.60
CA ASN A 257 -0.48 -8.90 -4.81
C ASN A 257 0.92 -9.17 -4.23
N ILE A 258 1.02 -9.56 -2.95
CA ILE A 258 2.34 -9.79 -2.33
C ILE A 258 3.05 -11.04 -2.89
N ALA A 259 2.33 -11.96 -3.56
CA ALA A 259 2.93 -13.12 -4.21
C ALA A 259 3.90 -12.74 -5.33
N ALA A 260 3.90 -11.48 -5.79
CA ALA A 260 4.88 -10.91 -6.71
C ALA A 260 6.28 -10.69 -6.07
N ALA A 261 6.43 -10.75 -4.74
CA ALA A 261 7.73 -10.70 -4.04
C ALA A 261 8.30 -12.10 -3.68
N ASP A 262 9.63 -12.20 -3.51
CA ASP A 262 10.33 -13.46 -3.19
C ASP A 262 10.28 -13.76 -1.70
N ILE A 263 9.26 -14.51 -1.28
CA ILE A 263 8.94 -14.80 0.11
C ILE A 263 9.04 -16.31 0.34
N ALA A 264 9.69 -16.71 1.44
CA ALA A 264 10.00 -18.11 1.69
C ALA A 264 8.74 -19.00 1.83
N LYS A 265 7.74 -18.54 2.60
CA LYS A 265 6.49 -19.27 2.88
C LYS A 265 5.37 -18.30 3.30
N LEU A 266 4.12 -18.71 3.10
CA LEU A 266 2.96 -17.87 3.39
C LEU A 266 2.87 -17.43 4.86
N GLY A 267 3.30 -18.28 5.81
CA GLY A 267 3.29 -17.95 7.25
C GLY A 267 4.21 -16.80 7.67
N ASP A 268 5.14 -16.39 6.81
CA ASP A 268 5.98 -15.20 7.04
C ASP A 268 5.22 -13.90 6.72
N VAL A 269 4.10 -13.98 6.00
CA VAL A 269 3.21 -12.85 5.75
C VAL A 269 2.45 -12.49 7.04
N LYS A 270 2.45 -11.20 7.37
CA LYS A 270 1.70 -10.59 8.48
C LYS A 270 0.71 -9.59 7.93
N LEU A 271 -0.45 -9.50 8.56
CA LEU A 271 -1.54 -8.64 8.09
C LEU A 271 -1.87 -7.54 9.12
N SER A 272 -2.14 -6.35 8.62
CA SER A 272 -2.94 -5.34 9.33
C SER A 272 -4.37 -5.42 8.83
N ALA A 273 -5.35 -5.50 9.75
CA ALA A 273 -6.78 -5.47 9.41
C ALA A 273 -7.43 -4.18 9.90
N ASN A 274 -7.84 -3.32 8.96
CA ASN A 274 -8.49 -2.05 9.27
C ASN A 274 -9.97 -2.11 8.91
N TRP A 275 -10.83 -1.96 9.92
CA TRP A 275 -12.27 -2.21 9.83
C TRP A 275 -13.05 -0.90 9.83
N MET A 276 -13.69 -0.58 8.71
CA MET A 276 -14.60 0.54 8.56
C MET A 276 -16.03 0.05 8.48
N ALA A 277 -16.90 0.51 9.37
CA ALA A 277 -18.31 0.12 9.40
C ALA A 277 -19.20 1.27 9.88
N ALA A 278 -20.48 1.22 9.51
CA ALA A 278 -21.50 2.12 10.06
C ALA A 278 -22.22 1.43 11.24
N ALA A 279 -21.53 1.26 12.38
CA ALA A 279 -22.08 0.54 13.51
C ALA A 279 -23.38 1.20 14.02
N GLY A 280 -24.36 0.36 14.35
CA GLY A 280 -25.72 0.76 14.71
C GLY A 280 -26.62 1.09 13.51
N HIS A 281 -26.09 1.14 12.27
CA HIS A 281 -26.93 1.11 11.08
C HIS A 281 -27.55 -0.29 10.90
N ARG A 282 -28.75 -0.33 10.34
CA ARG A 282 -29.58 -1.54 10.29
C ARG A 282 -28.87 -2.67 9.53
N GLY A 283 -28.46 -3.71 10.26
CA GLY A 283 -27.82 -4.92 9.73
C GLY A 283 -26.28 -4.89 9.72
N GLU A 284 -25.65 -3.72 9.85
CA GLU A 284 -24.19 -3.58 9.74
C GLU A 284 -23.44 -4.26 10.89
N ASP A 285 -23.96 -4.20 12.12
CA ASP A 285 -23.31 -4.83 13.28
C ASP A 285 -23.21 -6.37 13.12
N ALA A 286 -24.27 -7.00 12.61
CA ALA A 286 -24.28 -8.44 12.37
C ALA A 286 -23.33 -8.80 11.22
N ARG A 287 -23.32 -8.00 10.15
CA ARG A 287 -22.40 -8.16 9.01
C ARG A 287 -20.94 -8.00 9.44
N LEU A 288 -20.62 -7.00 10.26
CA LEU A 288 -19.29 -6.81 10.82
C LEU A 288 -18.86 -8.04 11.64
N PHE A 289 -19.70 -8.52 12.55
CA PHE A 289 -19.40 -9.71 13.34
C PHE A 289 -19.15 -10.95 12.48
N ASP A 290 -20.07 -11.26 11.56
CA ASP A 290 -19.97 -12.42 10.67
C ASP A 290 -18.72 -12.35 9.77
N THR A 291 -18.33 -11.14 9.34
CA THR A 291 -17.14 -10.93 8.51
C THR A 291 -15.86 -11.09 9.31
N VAL A 292 -15.78 -10.52 10.52
CA VAL A 292 -14.61 -10.70 11.41
C VAL A 292 -14.42 -12.17 11.75
N GLN A 293 -15.51 -12.90 12.06
CA GLN A 293 -15.46 -14.34 12.30
C GLN A 293 -14.94 -15.08 11.06
N ALA A 294 -15.52 -14.81 9.89
CA ALA A 294 -15.12 -15.47 8.65
C ALA A 294 -13.65 -15.21 8.27
N VAL A 295 -13.17 -13.98 8.45
CA VAL A 295 -11.76 -13.63 8.22
C VAL A 295 -10.85 -14.34 9.22
N SER A 296 -11.25 -14.43 10.49
CA SER A 296 -10.49 -15.16 11.51
C SER A 296 -10.34 -16.64 11.13
N GLU A 297 -11.44 -17.31 10.79
CA GLU A 297 -11.44 -18.72 10.38
C GLU A 297 -10.62 -18.93 9.10
N PHE A 298 -10.77 -18.02 8.13
CA PHE A 298 -10.01 -18.04 6.88
C PHE A 298 -8.50 -17.91 7.11
N CYS A 299 -8.06 -16.94 7.91
CA CYS A 299 -6.65 -16.71 8.21
C CYS A 299 -6.02 -17.88 8.98
N ILE A 300 -6.75 -18.47 9.94
CA ILE A 300 -6.31 -19.68 10.65
C ILE A 300 -6.09 -20.84 9.67
N SER A 301 -7.02 -21.04 8.73
CA SER A 301 -6.93 -22.10 7.73
C SER A 301 -5.80 -21.87 6.71
N ALA A 302 -5.64 -20.63 6.23
CA ALA A 302 -4.56 -20.25 5.33
C ALA A 302 -3.17 -20.25 5.99
N GLY A 303 -3.11 -20.13 7.32
CA GLY A 303 -1.87 -20.06 8.09
C GLY A 303 -1.24 -18.66 8.11
N VAL A 304 -2.06 -17.61 8.09
CA VAL A 304 -1.63 -16.20 8.11
C VAL A 304 -2.12 -15.54 9.40
N SER A 305 -1.33 -14.62 9.96
CA SER A 305 -1.65 -13.94 11.22
C SER A 305 -1.97 -12.46 11.02
N ILE A 306 -2.93 -11.95 11.80
CA ILE A 306 -3.28 -10.53 11.91
C ILE A 306 -2.77 -10.01 13.28
N PRO A 307 -1.50 -9.59 13.41
CA PRO A 307 -0.95 -9.10 14.67
C PRO A 307 -1.35 -7.66 15.02
N VAL A 308 -1.89 -6.89 14.06
CA VAL A 308 -2.24 -5.47 14.23
C VAL A 308 -3.50 -5.13 13.46
N GLY A 309 -4.20 -4.08 13.88
CA GLY A 309 -5.40 -3.59 13.20
C GLY A 309 -5.98 -2.38 13.91
N LYS A 310 -7.01 -1.79 13.30
CA LYS A 310 -7.76 -0.66 13.84
C LYS A 310 -9.21 -0.72 13.37
N ASP A 311 -10.10 0.00 14.04
CA ASP A 311 -11.49 0.13 13.65
C ASP A 311 -11.98 1.58 13.62
N SER A 312 -12.92 1.85 12.71
CA SER A 312 -13.67 3.11 12.57
C SER A 312 -15.14 2.77 12.34
N LEU A 313 -15.95 2.97 13.37
CA LEU A 313 -17.30 2.41 13.47
C LEU A 313 -18.44 3.41 13.18
N SER A 314 -18.13 4.58 12.64
CA SER A 314 -19.10 5.66 12.37
C SER A 314 -19.17 6.06 10.90
N MET A 315 -18.93 5.13 9.96
CA MET A 315 -18.80 5.39 8.52
C MET A 315 -20.13 5.68 7.81
N ARG A 316 -20.79 6.78 8.20
CA ARG A 316 -22.03 7.27 7.62
C ARG A 316 -22.11 8.80 7.71
N THR A 317 -22.78 9.41 6.75
CA THR A 317 -23.04 10.86 6.74
C THR A 317 -24.52 11.10 6.49
N ALA A 318 -25.15 11.94 7.30
CA ALA A 318 -26.55 12.32 7.17
C ALA A 318 -26.66 13.84 7.07
N TRP A 319 -27.57 14.32 6.23
CA TRP A 319 -27.86 15.74 6.06
C TRP A 319 -29.32 15.92 5.61
N ARG A 320 -29.78 17.18 5.60
CA ARG A 320 -31.09 17.53 5.08
C ARG A 320 -30.93 18.33 3.80
N GLU A 321 -31.61 17.90 2.73
CA GLU A 321 -31.68 18.61 1.45
C GLU A 321 -33.11 19.09 1.22
N GLY A 322 -33.36 20.38 1.46
CA GLY A 322 -34.72 20.92 1.48
C GLY A 322 -35.56 20.32 2.61
N GLU A 323 -36.59 19.56 2.26
CA GLU A 323 -37.45 18.84 3.21
C GLU A 323 -37.09 17.35 3.35
N GLU A 324 -36.14 16.84 2.56
CA GLU A 324 -35.77 15.43 2.56
C GLU A 324 -34.57 15.17 3.48
N ASP A 325 -34.69 14.17 4.34
CA ASP A 325 -33.56 13.63 5.08
C ASP A 325 -32.78 12.66 4.16
N LYS A 326 -31.50 12.96 3.95
CA LYS A 326 -30.59 12.17 3.12
C LYS A 326 -29.49 11.55 3.96
N GLN A 327 -29.05 10.39 3.52
CA GLN A 327 -27.95 9.69 4.17
C GLN A 327 -27.14 8.89 3.14
N VAL A 328 -25.83 8.88 3.33
CA VAL A 328 -24.89 7.96 2.66
C VAL A 328 -24.28 7.06 3.72
N VAL A 329 -24.29 5.76 3.47
CA VAL A 329 -23.76 4.72 4.35
C VAL A 329 -22.68 3.97 3.59
N ALA A 330 -21.45 3.98 4.12
CA ALA A 330 -20.38 3.19 3.52
C ALA A 330 -20.68 1.70 3.72
N PRO A 331 -20.35 0.84 2.74
CA PRO A 331 -20.32 -0.60 2.96
C PRO A 331 -19.34 -0.95 4.09
N LEU A 332 -19.56 -2.09 4.76
CA LEU A 332 -18.51 -2.71 5.57
C LEU A 332 -17.24 -2.84 4.73
N SER A 333 -16.16 -2.28 5.23
CA SER A 333 -14.92 -2.11 4.48
C SER A 333 -13.76 -2.63 5.30
N LEU A 334 -13.23 -3.79 4.89
CA LEU A 334 -11.95 -4.29 5.39
C LEU A 334 -10.86 -3.90 4.40
N ILE A 335 -9.86 -3.18 4.89
CA ILE A 335 -8.62 -2.92 4.15
C ILE A 335 -7.52 -3.75 4.81
N ALA A 336 -7.02 -4.74 4.07
CA ALA A 336 -5.94 -5.60 4.50
C ALA A 336 -4.61 -5.10 3.94
N THR A 337 -3.61 -4.94 4.79
CA THR A 337 -2.23 -4.65 4.38
C THR A 337 -1.35 -5.83 4.75
N ALA A 338 -0.67 -6.43 3.77
CA ALA A 338 0.26 -7.52 3.95
C ALA A 338 1.71 -7.02 4.02
N PHE A 339 2.48 -7.63 4.91
CA PHE A 339 3.89 -7.37 5.17
C PHE A 339 4.66 -8.68 5.19
N ALA A 340 5.82 -8.75 4.54
CA ALA A 340 6.65 -9.97 4.58
C ALA A 340 8.14 -9.68 4.40
N PRO A 341 9.03 -10.48 5.03
CA PRO A 341 10.45 -10.46 4.71
C PRO A 341 10.71 -11.06 3.32
N VAL A 342 11.55 -10.38 2.54
CA VAL A 342 11.94 -10.77 1.18
C VAL A 342 13.32 -11.42 1.22
N GLN A 343 13.45 -12.57 0.56
CA GLN A 343 14.69 -13.32 0.47
C GLN A 343 15.70 -12.66 -0.47
N ASP A 344 15.22 -12.23 -1.65
CA ASP A 344 16.01 -11.53 -2.65
C ASP A 344 15.14 -10.53 -3.43
N ILE A 345 15.39 -9.23 -3.23
CA ILE A 345 14.65 -8.14 -3.88
C ILE A 345 14.75 -8.18 -5.41
N ARG A 346 15.81 -8.78 -5.97
CA ARG A 346 16.08 -8.81 -7.42
C ARG A 346 15.14 -9.77 -8.14
N ASN A 347 14.54 -10.71 -7.42
CA ASN A 347 13.65 -11.72 -7.97
C ASN A 347 12.17 -11.25 -8.00
N THR A 348 11.90 -9.98 -7.70
CA THR A 348 10.54 -9.41 -7.71
C THR A 348 9.97 -9.44 -9.12
N LEU A 349 8.77 -10.00 -9.26
CA LEU A 349 8.05 -10.09 -10.54
C LEU A 349 7.24 -8.80 -10.75
N THR A 350 6.98 -8.47 -12.01
CA THR A 350 6.15 -7.30 -12.36
C THR A 350 5.22 -7.65 -13.53
N PRO A 351 4.20 -6.80 -13.81
CA PRO A 351 3.34 -6.98 -14.98
C PRO A 351 4.02 -6.77 -16.33
N GLN A 352 5.27 -6.26 -16.37
CA GLN A 352 5.97 -6.05 -17.62
C GLN A 352 6.29 -7.38 -18.32
N LEU A 353 5.54 -7.66 -19.38
CA LEU A 353 5.81 -8.76 -20.29
C LEU A 353 7.22 -8.65 -20.89
N GLN A 354 7.92 -9.78 -20.88
CA GLN A 354 9.26 -9.93 -21.46
C GLN A 354 9.13 -10.45 -22.89
N LEU A 355 9.82 -9.80 -23.84
CA LEU A 355 9.82 -10.18 -25.26
C LEU A 355 11.23 -10.60 -25.72
N PRO A 356 11.79 -11.70 -25.16
CA PRO A 356 13.11 -12.18 -25.56
C PRO A 356 13.14 -12.58 -27.03
N GLU A 357 14.18 -12.14 -27.74
CA GLU A 357 14.36 -12.43 -29.17
C GLU A 357 14.44 -13.94 -29.43
N GLY A 358 13.66 -14.43 -30.39
CA GLY A 358 13.66 -15.83 -30.81
C GLY A 358 13.02 -16.82 -29.82
N VAL A 359 12.41 -16.35 -28.74
CA VAL A 359 11.79 -17.20 -27.70
C VAL A 359 10.28 -16.99 -27.70
N GLU A 360 9.53 -18.07 -27.95
CA GLU A 360 8.07 -18.04 -27.87
C GLU A 360 7.61 -18.01 -26.41
N THR A 361 6.70 -17.08 -26.08
CA THR A 361 6.13 -16.94 -24.75
C THR A 361 4.61 -17.01 -24.83
N GLU A 362 3.98 -17.31 -23.69
CA GLU A 362 2.52 -17.43 -23.60
C GLU A 362 2.03 -16.98 -22.23
N LEU A 363 0.75 -16.60 -22.21
CA LEU A 363 0.02 -16.12 -21.04
C LEU A 363 -0.88 -17.22 -20.49
N LEU A 364 -0.81 -17.38 -19.18
CA LEU A 364 -1.53 -18.38 -18.41
C LEU A 364 -2.29 -17.66 -17.28
N LEU A 365 -3.61 -17.78 -17.27
CA LEU A 365 -4.43 -17.39 -16.13
C LEU A 365 -4.47 -18.56 -15.14
N ILE A 366 -4.10 -18.30 -13.88
CA ILE A 366 -4.38 -19.19 -12.76
C ILE A 366 -5.67 -18.68 -12.10
N ASP A 367 -6.73 -19.48 -12.15
CA ASP A 367 -8.09 -19.06 -11.78
C ASP A 367 -8.52 -19.67 -10.43
N LEU A 368 -8.51 -18.86 -9.37
CA LEU A 368 -9.01 -19.29 -8.05
C LEU A 368 -10.54 -19.19 -7.94
N GLY A 369 -11.19 -18.57 -8.94
CA GLY A 369 -12.64 -18.58 -9.09
C GLY A 369 -13.19 -19.93 -9.55
N ASN A 370 -12.33 -20.82 -10.06
CA ASN A 370 -12.69 -22.14 -10.58
C ASN A 370 -13.85 -22.10 -11.60
N GLY A 371 -13.81 -21.13 -12.53
CA GLY A 371 -14.81 -20.93 -13.58
C GLY A 371 -16.17 -20.42 -13.12
N LYS A 372 -16.32 -20.02 -11.84
CA LYS A 372 -17.58 -19.45 -11.32
C LYS A 372 -17.91 -18.10 -11.95
N ASN A 373 -16.88 -17.30 -12.26
CA ASN A 373 -16.95 -16.01 -12.95
C ASN A 373 -18.06 -15.10 -12.39
N ARG A 374 -18.00 -14.84 -11.08
CA ARG A 374 -19.02 -14.06 -10.36
C ARG A 374 -18.83 -12.56 -10.58
N LEU A 375 -19.91 -11.86 -10.98
CA LEU A 375 -19.91 -10.42 -11.30
C LEU A 375 -20.44 -9.52 -10.18
N GLY A 376 -20.95 -10.10 -9.08
CA GLY A 376 -21.47 -9.33 -7.96
C GLY A 376 -20.39 -8.49 -7.29
N GLY A 377 -20.66 -7.20 -7.13
CA GLY A 377 -19.77 -6.20 -6.56
C GLY A 377 -18.59 -5.81 -7.46
N SER A 378 -18.57 -6.25 -8.73
CA SER A 378 -17.51 -5.87 -9.67
C SER A 378 -17.59 -4.42 -10.12
N VAL A 379 -16.45 -3.84 -10.50
CA VAL A 379 -16.38 -2.53 -11.16
C VAL A 379 -17.18 -2.51 -12.46
N PHE A 380 -17.25 -3.64 -13.17
CA PHE A 380 -18.09 -3.75 -14.36
C PHE A 380 -19.58 -3.59 -14.03
N ALA A 381 -20.09 -4.26 -12.99
CA ALA A 381 -21.46 -4.04 -12.53
C ALA A 381 -21.69 -2.58 -12.09
N GLN A 382 -20.72 -2.02 -11.35
CA GLN A 382 -20.78 -0.64 -10.87
C GLN A 382 -20.84 0.39 -12.01
N ALA A 383 -20.09 0.17 -13.10
CA ALA A 383 -20.07 1.04 -14.29
C ALA A 383 -21.41 1.07 -15.07
N TYR A 384 -22.34 0.18 -14.70
CA TYR A 384 -23.70 0.09 -15.23
C TYR A 384 -24.75 0.23 -14.10
N ASP A 385 -24.41 0.97 -13.03
CA ASP A 385 -25.29 1.28 -11.90
C ASP A 385 -25.90 0.04 -11.22
N SER A 386 -25.16 -1.06 -11.20
CA SER A 386 -25.56 -2.34 -10.60
C SER A 386 -24.56 -2.80 -9.55
N VAL A 387 -25.03 -3.62 -8.61
CA VAL A 387 -24.19 -4.33 -7.64
C VAL A 387 -24.05 -5.82 -7.97
N GLY A 388 -24.73 -6.32 -9.01
CA GLY A 388 -24.78 -7.73 -9.35
C GLY A 388 -25.37 -8.62 -8.25
N GLU A 389 -25.31 -9.95 -8.45
CA GLU A 389 -26.04 -10.91 -7.60
C GLU A 389 -25.14 -11.79 -6.71
N HIS A 390 -24.03 -12.29 -7.25
CA HIS A 390 -23.16 -13.24 -6.55
C HIS A 390 -21.75 -12.67 -6.46
N ALA A 391 -21.22 -12.52 -5.24
CA ALA A 391 -19.87 -12.02 -5.02
C ALA A 391 -18.81 -13.11 -5.27
N PRO A 392 -17.63 -12.75 -5.82
CA PRO A 392 -16.46 -13.63 -5.80
C PRO A 392 -16.05 -13.98 -4.36
N ASP A 393 -15.38 -15.11 -4.20
CA ASP A 393 -14.97 -15.68 -2.91
C ASP A 393 -13.91 -16.76 -3.12
N VAL A 394 -13.06 -17.00 -2.12
CA VAL A 394 -11.88 -17.85 -2.22
C VAL A 394 -11.79 -18.89 -1.10
N ASP A 395 -11.26 -20.07 -1.43
CA ASP A 395 -10.92 -21.10 -0.45
C ASP A 395 -9.49 -20.87 0.12
N PRO A 396 -9.30 -20.91 1.45
CA PRO A 396 -8.00 -20.63 2.08
C PRO A 396 -6.91 -21.64 1.73
N VAL A 397 -7.26 -22.91 1.51
CA VAL A 397 -6.30 -23.96 1.15
C VAL A 397 -5.84 -23.74 -0.30
N GLN A 398 -6.76 -23.41 -1.19
CA GLN A 398 -6.45 -23.08 -2.57
C GLN A 398 -5.57 -21.81 -2.67
N LEU A 399 -5.87 -20.77 -1.88
CA LEU A 399 -5.04 -19.56 -1.84
C LEU A 399 -3.62 -19.85 -1.36
N LYS A 400 -3.47 -20.70 -0.34
CA LYS A 400 -2.15 -21.14 0.13
C LYS A 400 -1.40 -21.90 -0.97
N ALA A 401 -2.06 -22.85 -1.64
CA ALA A 401 -1.46 -23.61 -2.73
C ALA A 401 -1.04 -22.70 -3.89
N PHE A 402 -1.85 -21.68 -4.21
CA PHE A 402 -1.50 -20.64 -5.19
C PHE A 402 -0.21 -19.92 -4.80
N PHE A 403 -0.15 -19.36 -3.60
CA PHE A 403 1.02 -18.63 -3.13
C PHE A 403 2.28 -19.49 -3.18
N GLU A 404 2.24 -20.70 -2.62
CA GLU A 404 3.38 -21.62 -2.59
C GLU A 404 3.84 -22.01 -4.01
N THR A 405 2.89 -22.19 -4.94
CA THR A 405 3.20 -22.49 -6.34
C THR A 405 3.84 -21.32 -7.05
N ILE A 406 3.36 -20.07 -6.86
CA ILE A 406 4.01 -18.88 -7.44
C ILE A 406 5.44 -18.72 -6.93
N GLN A 407 5.66 -18.89 -5.62
CA GLN A 407 7.00 -18.85 -5.04
C GLN A 407 7.91 -19.94 -5.63
N GLN A 408 7.36 -21.15 -5.85
CA GLN A 408 8.13 -22.24 -6.45
C GLN A 408 8.47 -21.98 -7.92
N LEU A 409 7.50 -21.56 -8.74
CA LEU A 409 7.70 -21.24 -10.16
C LEU A 409 8.73 -20.11 -10.33
N ARG A 410 8.74 -19.11 -9.44
CA ARG A 410 9.78 -18.07 -9.38
C ARG A 410 11.15 -18.66 -9.10
N ARG A 411 11.29 -19.46 -8.03
CA ARG A 411 12.56 -20.09 -7.65
C ARG A 411 13.14 -20.96 -8.77
N ASP A 412 12.27 -21.60 -9.54
CA ASP A 412 12.65 -22.43 -10.69
C ASP A 412 12.93 -21.62 -11.98
N GLY A 413 12.80 -20.29 -11.94
CA GLY A 413 13.07 -19.40 -13.07
C GLY A 413 12.06 -19.53 -14.22
N LEU A 414 10.82 -19.93 -13.91
CA LEU A 414 9.79 -20.26 -14.90
C LEU A 414 8.86 -19.10 -15.25
N LEU A 415 8.82 -18.06 -14.42
CA LEU A 415 7.97 -16.89 -14.63
C LEU A 415 8.78 -15.74 -15.26
N LEU A 416 8.22 -15.12 -16.30
CA LEU A 416 8.76 -13.94 -16.95
C LEU A 416 8.09 -12.65 -16.47
N ALA A 417 6.79 -12.72 -16.21
CA ALA A 417 5.96 -11.63 -15.72
C ALA A 417 4.81 -12.20 -14.87
N TYR A 418 4.28 -11.37 -13.97
CA TYR A 418 3.17 -11.69 -13.08
C TYR A 418 2.31 -10.45 -12.92
N HIS A 419 0.99 -10.63 -12.94
CA HIS A 419 0.04 -9.62 -12.52
C HIS A 419 -1.21 -10.29 -11.96
N ASP A 420 -1.71 -9.82 -10.82
CA ASP A 420 -2.89 -10.41 -10.20
C ASP A 420 -4.19 -9.99 -10.91
N ARG A 421 -5.29 -10.67 -10.56
CA ARG A 421 -6.63 -10.31 -11.05
C ARG A 421 -7.42 -9.70 -9.90
N SER A 422 -7.76 -8.42 -10.07
CA SER A 422 -8.47 -7.60 -9.08
C SER A 422 -9.59 -6.80 -9.78
N ASP A 423 -9.71 -5.50 -9.49
CA ASP A 423 -10.72 -4.62 -10.05
C ASP A 423 -10.66 -4.60 -11.59
N GLY A 424 -11.82 -4.70 -12.27
CA GLY A 424 -11.87 -4.77 -13.74
C GLY A 424 -11.54 -6.15 -14.33
N GLY A 425 -11.18 -7.11 -13.49
CA GLY A 425 -11.04 -8.53 -13.83
C GLY A 425 -9.90 -8.81 -14.81
N LEU A 426 -10.00 -9.94 -15.51
CA LEU A 426 -9.01 -10.39 -16.48
C LEU A 426 -8.72 -9.34 -17.56
N PHE A 427 -9.74 -8.57 -17.97
CA PHE A 427 -9.60 -7.54 -19.00
C PHE A 427 -8.65 -6.42 -18.58
N ALA A 428 -8.77 -5.91 -17.35
CA ALA A 428 -7.86 -4.89 -16.82
C ALA A 428 -6.44 -5.45 -16.69
N THR A 429 -6.29 -6.62 -16.05
CA THR A 429 -4.99 -7.29 -15.86
C THR A 429 -4.21 -7.41 -17.18
N VAL A 430 -4.81 -7.93 -18.25
CA VAL A 430 -4.10 -8.11 -19.53
C VAL A 430 -3.82 -6.78 -20.23
N CYS A 431 -4.68 -5.78 -20.07
CA CYS A 431 -4.43 -4.45 -20.59
C CYS A 431 -3.24 -3.80 -19.87
N GLU A 432 -3.18 -3.88 -18.54
CA GLU A 432 -2.10 -3.31 -17.72
C GLU A 432 -0.75 -3.98 -17.99
N MET A 433 -0.72 -5.32 -18.15
CA MET A 433 0.48 -6.03 -18.61
C MET A 433 0.94 -5.56 -20.00
N ALA A 434 -0.01 -5.36 -20.93
CA ALA A 434 0.28 -4.85 -22.27
C ALA A 434 0.76 -3.39 -22.25
N PHE A 435 0.25 -2.56 -21.33
CA PHE A 435 0.70 -1.19 -21.14
C PHE A 435 2.14 -1.14 -20.62
N ALA A 436 2.45 -1.91 -19.57
CA ALA A 436 3.78 -1.98 -18.96
C ALA A 436 4.87 -2.44 -19.94
N ALA A 437 4.52 -3.29 -20.92
CA ALA A 437 5.43 -3.83 -21.92
C ALA A 437 5.36 -3.13 -23.30
N ARG A 438 4.40 -2.23 -23.49
CA ARG A 438 4.01 -1.66 -24.80
C ARG A 438 3.97 -2.68 -25.93
N CYS A 439 3.16 -3.72 -25.76
CA CYS A 439 2.92 -4.70 -26.81
C CYS A 439 1.43 -5.01 -26.98
N GLY A 440 1.03 -5.52 -28.15
CA GLY A 440 -0.31 -6.06 -28.36
C GLY A 440 -0.44 -7.47 -27.79
N LEU A 441 -1.67 -7.92 -27.54
CA LEU A 441 -2.00 -9.26 -27.04
C LEU A 441 -3.09 -9.93 -27.89
N SER A 442 -2.90 -11.21 -28.21
CA SER A 442 -3.92 -12.04 -28.84
C SER A 442 -4.39 -13.09 -27.85
N LEU A 443 -5.65 -12.98 -27.40
CA LEU A 443 -6.23 -13.84 -26.38
C LEU A 443 -7.33 -14.76 -26.91
N ILE A 444 -7.41 -15.97 -26.35
CA ILE A 444 -8.41 -17.00 -26.63
C ILE A 444 -9.18 -17.28 -25.33
N LEU A 445 -10.47 -17.00 -25.34
CA LEU A 445 -11.33 -17.02 -24.15
C LEU A 445 -12.13 -18.32 -24.00
N ASP A 446 -11.92 -19.31 -24.88
CA ASP A 446 -12.77 -20.51 -24.96
C ASP A 446 -12.84 -21.30 -23.64
N THR A 447 -11.71 -21.41 -22.94
CA THR A 447 -11.64 -22.15 -21.69
C THR A 447 -12.10 -21.31 -20.49
N VAL A 448 -11.90 -19.99 -20.52
CA VAL A 448 -12.32 -19.05 -19.47
C VAL A 448 -13.84 -18.84 -19.49
N CYS A 449 -14.41 -18.79 -20.70
CA CYS A 449 -15.85 -18.62 -20.95
C CYS A 449 -16.56 -19.95 -21.22
N TYR A 450 -16.00 -21.06 -20.74
CA TYR A 450 -16.60 -22.38 -20.91
C TYR A 450 -17.97 -22.46 -20.24
N ASP A 451 -18.96 -23.00 -20.96
CA ASP A 451 -20.29 -23.26 -20.41
C ASP A 451 -20.61 -24.76 -20.53
N PRO A 452 -20.69 -25.52 -19.42
CA PRO A 452 -21.01 -26.94 -19.47
C PRO A 452 -22.40 -27.22 -20.04
N TYR A 453 -23.32 -26.24 -20.00
CA TYR A 453 -24.68 -26.39 -20.52
C TYR A 453 -24.79 -26.16 -22.04
N MET A 454 -23.72 -25.70 -22.70
CA MET A 454 -23.71 -25.53 -24.17
C MET A 454 -23.65 -26.85 -24.95
N MET A 455 -23.45 -28.00 -24.29
CA MET A 455 -23.45 -29.32 -24.95
C MET A 455 -24.83 -30.02 -24.94
N ASP A 456 -25.87 -29.44 -24.33
CA ASP A 456 -27.22 -30.01 -24.32
C ASP A 456 -28.00 -29.66 -25.61
N VAL A 457 -27.72 -30.39 -26.69
CA VAL A 457 -28.25 -30.15 -28.05
C VAL A 457 -29.79 -30.14 -28.10
N ASP A 458 -30.46 -30.93 -27.24
CA ASP A 458 -31.92 -31.11 -27.25
C ASP A 458 -32.68 -29.92 -26.63
N GLY A 459 -32.05 -29.18 -25.72
CA GLY A 459 -32.60 -27.94 -25.14
C GLY A 459 -32.40 -26.71 -26.03
N LEU A 460 -31.36 -26.73 -26.87
CA LEU A 460 -30.85 -25.57 -27.62
C LEU A 460 -31.67 -25.24 -28.88
N GLU A 461 -32.32 -26.22 -29.53
CA GLU A 461 -33.17 -25.99 -30.71
C GLU A 461 -34.48 -25.24 -30.37
N LYS A 462 -34.94 -25.28 -29.12
CA LYS A 462 -36.26 -24.76 -28.73
C LYS A 462 -36.30 -23.27 -28.37
N LYS A 463 -35.16 -22.62 -28.09
CA LYS A 463 -35.09 -21.21 -27.64
C LYS A 463 -33.79 -20.48 -28.07
N PRO A 464 -33.66 -20.06 -29.34
CA PRO A 464 -32.43 -19.46 -29.87
C PRO A 464 -32.04 -18.10 -29.23
N ASP A 465 -33.00 -17.34 -28.67
CA ASP A 465 -32.67 -16.07 -28.00
C ASP A 465 -32.03 -16.25 -26.62
N THR A 466 -32.38 -17.32 -25.88
CA THR A 466 -31.72 -17.65 -24.59
C THR A 466 -30.26 -18.06 -24.74
N LEU A 467 -29.88 -18.46 -25.96
CA LEU A 467 -28.52 -18.85 -26.34
C LEU A 467 -27.60 -17.64 -26.50
N LYS A 468 -28.11 -16.53 -27.05
CA LYS A 468 -27.34 -15.28 -27.21
C LYS A 468 -27.06 -14.62 -25.86
N GLY A 469 -28.06 -14.52 -24.99
CA GLY A 469 -27.90 -13.97 -23.64
C GLY A 469 -26.86 -14.74 -22.83
N ARG A 470 -26.98 -16.08 -22.75
CA ARG A 470 -25.98 -16.92 -22.07
C ARG A 470 -24.57 -16.82 -22.65
N PHE A 471 -24.47 -16.70 -23.98
CA PHE A 471 -23.17 -16.50 -24.62
C PHE A 471 -22.56 -15.16 -24.20
N ALA A 472 -23.32 -14.07 -24.26
CA ALA A 472 -22.90 -12.75 -23.80
C ALA A 472 -22.50 -12.78 -22.32
N ASP A 473 -23.36 -13.30 -21.45
CA ASP A 473 -23.12 -13.39 -20.01
C ASP A 473 -21.80 -14.10 -19.69
N ARG A 474 -21.51 -15.23 -20.35
CA ARG A 474 -20.24 -15.94 -20.13
C ARG A 474 -19.03 -15.20 -20.65
N LEU A 475 -19.18 -14.40 -21.70
CA LEU A 475 -18.10 -13.58 -22.24
C LEU A 475 -17.77 -12.43 -21.27
N PHE A 476 -18.78 -11.67 -20.85
CA PHE A 476 -18.62 -10.59 -19.88
C PHE A 476 -18.13 -11.12 -18.53
N ALA A 477 -18.73 -12.20 -18.02
CA ALA A 477 -18.30 -12.84 -16.78
C ALA A 477 -16.85 -13.32 -16.85
N GLY A 478 -16.42 -13.97 -17.94
CA GLY A 478 -15.04 -14.43 -18.07
C GLY A 478 -14.00 -13.31 -18.13
N LEU A 479 -14.38 -12.12 -18.59
CA LEU A 479 -13.49 -10.96 -18.71
C LEU A 479 -13.48 -10.07 -17.48
N PHE A 480 -14.65 -9.84 -16.89
CA PHE A 480 -14.85 -8.80 -15.87
C PHE A 480 -15.14 -9.35 -14.47
N ALA A 481 -15.19 -10.67 -14.29
CA ALA A 481 -15.26 -11.23 -12.94
C ALA A 481 -13.95 -10.96 -12.18
N GLU A 482 -14.11 -10.48 -10.95
CA GLU A 482 -13.03 -10.09 -10.04
C GLU A 482 -12.76 -11.21 -9.03
N GLU A 483 -12.78 -12.44 -9.53
CA GLU A 483 -12.33 -13.62 -8.79
C GLU A 483 -10.81 -13.53 -8.59
N LEU A 484 -10.28 -14.06 -7.49
CA LEU A 484 -8.83 -14.07 -7.30
C LEU A 484 -8.13 -14.94 -8.34
N GLY A 485 -6.86 -14.62 -8.59
CA GLY A 485 -6.03 -15.29 -9.57
C GLY A 485 -4.90 -14.40 -10.02
N ALA A 486 -4.14 -14.88 -11.00
CA ALA A 486 -3.12 -14.09 -11.65
C ALA A 486 -2.90 -14.53 -13.09
N VAL A 487 -2.50 -13.59 -13.93
CA VAL A 487 -1.94 -13.87 -15.24
C VAL A 487 -0.42 -13.92 -15.10
N VAL A 488 0.17 -15.03 -15.53
CA VAL A 488 1.62 -15.20 -15.59
C VAL A 488 2.07 -15.38 -17.02
N GLN A 489 3.24 -14.84 -17.33
CA GLN A 489 3.91 -15.09 -18.60
C GLN A 489 5.00 -16.15 -18.41
N ILE A 490 5.01 -17.14 -19.30
CA ILE A 490 6.00 -18.23 -19.29
C ILE A 490 6.62 -18.39 -20.68
N ARG A 491 7.80 -19.03 -20.74
CA ARG A 491 8.33 -19.55 -22.01
C ARG A 491 7.52 -20.76 -22.44
N ARG A 492 7.15 -20.85 -23.72
CA ARG A 492 6.32 -21.95 -24.24
C ARG A 492 6.96 -23.32 -24.06
N GLU A 493 8.29 -23.41 -24.16
CA GLU A 493 9.04 -24.65 -23.93
C GLU A 493 8.89 -25.19 -22.49
N GLU A 494 8.64 -24.31 -21.52
CA GLU A 494 8.50 -24.64 -20.10
C GLU A 494 7.07 -25.03 -19.70
N ARG A 495 6.12 -24.99 -20.65
CA ARG A 495 4.70 -25.30 -20.44
C ARG A 495 4.49 -26.59 -19.63
N ALA A 496 5.20 -27.66 -19.98
CA ALA A 496 5.06 -28.95 -19.32
C ALA A 496 5.40 -28.85 -17.82
N ARG A 497 6.53 -28.22 -17.48
CA ARG A 497 7.00 -28.05 -16.09
C ARG A 497 6.06 -27.17 -15.27
N VAL A 498 5.57 -26.06 -15.87
CA VAL A 498 4.62 -25.16 -15.20
C VAL A 498 3.30 -25.88 -14.91
N THR A 499 2.73 -26.57 -15.90
CA THR A 499 1.46 -27.29 -15.73
C THR A 499 1.56 -28.47 -14.78
N GLU A 500 2.70 -29.16 -14.71
CA GLU A 500 2.94 -30.22 -13.73
C GLU A 500 2.82 -29.69 -12.30
N GLN A 501 3.47 -28.55 -11.99
CA GLN A 501 3.40 -27.92 -10.67
C GLN A 501 1.98 -27.46 -10.33
N LEU A 502 1.28 -26.81 -11.27
CA LEU A 502 -0.11 -26.36 -11.06
C LEU A 502 -1.07 -27.52 -10.82
N ARG A 503 -0.93 -28.62 -11.56
CA ARG A 503 -1.75 -29.83 -11.36
C ARG A 503 -1.46 -30.49 -10.02
N ALA A 504 -0.19 -30.58 -9.64
CA ALA A 504 0.21 -31.12 -8.34
C ALA A 504 -0.37 -30.30 -7.17
N ALA A 505 -0.50 -28.97 -7.36
CA ALA A 505 -1.13 -28.07 -6.41
C ALA A 505 -2.67 -28.03 -6.49
N GLY A 506 -3.29 -28.71 -7.47
CA GLY A 506 -4.75 -28.70 -7.65
C GLY A 506 -5.33 -27.36 -8.10
N LEU A 507 -4.54 -26.53 -8.78
CA LEU A 507 -4.94 -25.20 -9.23
C LEU A 507 -5.56 -25.25 -10.64
N ALA A 508 -6.69 -24.56 -10.83
CA ALA A 508 -7.28 -24.37 -12.15
C ALA A 508 -6.48 -23.32 -12.94
N TYR A 509 -6.28 -23.59 -14.24
CA TYR A 509 -5.51 -22.72 -15.10
C TYR A 509 -5.99 -22.75 -16.55
N HIS A 510 -5.74 -21.65 -17.27
CA HIS A 510 -6.17 -21.42 -18.64
C HIS A 510 -5.04 -20.81 -19.46
N PHE A 511 -4.63 -21.44 -20.55
CA PHE A 511 -3.78 -20.77 -21.54
C PHE A 511 -4.66 -19.76 -22.28
N ILE A 512 -4.38 -18.48 -22.06
CA ILE A 512 -5.25 -17.40 -22.53
C ILE A 512 -4.69 -16.70 -23.75
N GLY A 513 -3.41 -16.83 -24.11
CA GLY A 513 -2.90 -16.20 -25.33
C GLY A 513 -1.41 -15.90 -25.32
N GLU A 514 -1.00 -14.94 -26.13
CA GLU A 514 0.40 -14.54 -26.32
C GLU A 514 0.52 -13.08 -26.81
N PRO A 515 1.70 -12.45 -26.65
CA PRO A 515 2.00 -11.18 -27.30
C PRO A 515 1.88 -11.22 -28.83
N ASN A 516 1.47 -10.12 -29.44
CA ASN A 516 1.34 -9.98 -30.89
C ASN A 516 2.10 -8.76 -31.41
N THR A 517 2.28 -8.69 -32.73
CA THR A 517 3.01 -7.61 -33.42
C THR A 517 2.10 -6.52 -34.00
N GLN A 518 0.84 -6.46 -33.58
CA GLN A 518 -0.18 -5.56 -34.17
C GLN A 518 -0.49 -4.34 -33.30
N ASP A 519 0.14 -4.24 -32.12
CA ASP A 519 -0.13 -3.21 -31.10
C ASP A 519 -1.62 -3.09 -30.72
N GLN A 520 -2.29 -4.25 -30.69
CA GLN A 520 -3.72 -4.36 -30.41
C GLN A 520 -4.00 -5.43 -29.37
N ILE A 521 -5.01 -5.18 -28.54
CA ILE A 521 -5.64 -6.21 -27.70
C ILE A 521 -6.75 -6.86 -28.52
N ARG A 522 -6.62 -8.16 -28.76
CA ARG A 522 -7.50 -8.95 -29.63
C ARG A 522 -8.06 -10.13 -28.86
N LEU A 523 -9.37 -10.17 -28.67
CA LEU A 523 -10.04 -11.25 -27.93
C LEU A 523 -10.79 -12.14 -28.91
N ARG A 524 -10.54 -13.45 -28.84
CA ARG A 524 -11.21 -14.46 -29.67
C ARG A 524 -11.99 -15.45 -28.82
N ARG A 525 -13.15 -15.84 -29.33
CA ARG A 525 -13.97 -16.94 -28.80
C ARG A 525 -14.54 -17.75 -29.95
N ASN A 526 -14.41 -19.08 -29.91
CA ASN A 526 -14.76 -20.01 -30.97
C ASN A 526 -14.18 -19.59 -32.33
N ALA A 527 -12.88 -19.24 -32.33
CA ALA A 527 -12.14 -18.68 -33.47
C ALA A 527 -12.68 -17.34 -34.05
N LYS A 528 -13.73 -16.75 -33.47
CA LYS A 528 -14.28 -15.45 -33.86
C LYS A 528 -13.64 -14.33 -33.04
N LEU A 529 -13.23 -13.26 -33.69
CA LEU A 529 -12.81 -12.01 -33.04
C LEU A 529 -14.04 -11.34 -32.43
N VAL A 530 -14.06 -11.18 -31.10
CA VAL A 530 -15.17 -10.58 -30.34
C VAL A 530 -14.84 -9.18 -29.82
N PHE A 531 -13.56 -8.84 -29.71
CA PHE A 531 -13.08 -7.50 -29.36
C PHE A 531 -11.74 -7.24 -30.05
N GLU A 532 -11.55 -6.00 -30.50
CA GLU A 532 -10.29 -5.48 -31.02
C GLU A 532 -10.18 -4.00 -30.61
N GLY A 533 -9.06 -3.65 -29.97
CA GLY A 533 -8.77 -2.29 -29.54
C GLY A 533 -7.28 -1.98 -29.66
N SER A 534 -6.94 -0.78 -30.10
CA SER A 534 -5.55 -0.31 -30.10
C SER A 534 -5.04 -0.23 -28.66
N ARG A 535 -3.81 -0.70 -28.39
CA ARG A 535 -3.19 -0.55 -27.06
C ARG A 535 -3.14 0.92 -26.66
N VAL A 536 -2.83 1.82 -27.59
CA VAL A 536 -2.76 3.27 -27.35
C VAL A 536 -4.13 3.84 -26.96
N GLU A 537 -5.19 3.46 -27.66
CA GLU A 537 -6.57 3.90 -27.35
C GLU A 537 -6.98 3.48 -25.94
N LEU A 538 -6.67 2.22 -25.58
CA LEU A 538 -6.96 1.66 -24.26
C LEU A 538 -6.11 2.30 -23.16
N LEU A 539 -4.83 2.57 -23.42
CA LEU A 539 -3.92 3.25 -22.49
C LEU A 539 -4.38 4.68 -22.20
N GLN A 540 -4.81 5.42 -23.23
CA GLN A 540 -5.35 6.77 -23.05
C GLN A 540 -6.67 6.75 -22.27
N ALA A 541 -7.56 5.78 -22.54
CA ALA A 541 -8.79 5.62 -21.77
C ALA A 541 -8.51 5.31 -20.30
N TRP A 542 -7.55 4.41 -20.02
CA TRP A 542 -7.11 4.07 -18.67
C TRP A 542 -6.45 5.25 -17.95
N SER A 543 -5.72 6.10 -18.67
CA SER A 543 -5.02 7.27 -18.08
C SER A 543 -5.90 8.50 -17.92
N GLU A 544 -7.10 8.51 -18.52
CA GLU A 544 -7.97 9.69 -18.60
C GLU A 544 -8.39 10.24 -17.23
N THR A 545 -8.65 9.36 -16.27
CA THR A 545 -9.01 9.78 -14.90
C THR A 545 -7.88 10.52 -14.21
N SER A 546 -6.65 9.98 -14.28
CA SER A 546 -5.47 10.64 -13.73
C SER A 546 -5.22 11.99 -14.39
N TYR A 547 -5.31 12.05 -15.72
CA TYR A 547 -5.19 13.28 -16.49
C TYR A 547 -6.22 14.33 -16.04
N ARG A 548 -7.50 13.96 -15.93
CA ARG A 548 -8.57 14.90 -15.54
C ARG A 548 -8.38 15.43 -14.13
N ILE A 549 -7.98 14.59 -13.17
CA ILE A 549 -7.73 15.01 -11.80
C ILE A 549 -6.49 15.91 -11.72
N ALA A 550 -5.39 15.50 -12.33
CA ALA A 550 -4.15 16.29 -12.35
C ALA A 550 -4.36 17.65 -13.04
N LYS A 551 -5.13 17.72 -14.13
CA LYS A 551 -5.43 18.98 -14.83
C LYS A 551 -6.23 19.97 -13.99
N LEU A 552 -7.00 19.50 -13.01
CA LEU A 552 -7.72 20.34 -12.05
C LEU A 552 -6.82 20.84 -10.90
N ARG A 553 -5.71 20.15 -10.64
CA ARG A 553 -4.81 20.38 -9.50
C ARG A 553 -3.53 21.13 -9.88
N ASP A 554 -2.93 20.75 -11.00
CA ASP A 554 -1.57 21.10 -11.43
C ASP A 554 -1.58 22.06 -12.63
N ASP A 555 -0.41 22.35 -13.19
CA ASP A 555 -0.31 23.11 -14.43
C ASP A 555 -0.97 22.35 -15.60
N PRO A 556 -2.01 22.91 -16.23
CA PRO A 556 -2.81 22.19 -17.22
C PRO A 556 -2.07 21.93 -18.54
N GLU A 557 -1.01 22.68 -18.86
CA GLU A 557 -0.20 22.47 -20.06
C GLU A 557 0.73 21.27 -19.85
N CYS A 558 1.43 21.22 -18.71
CA CYS A 558 2.27 20.07 -18.35
C CYS A 558 1.48 18.76 -18.33
N VAL A 559 0.30 18.77 -17.72
CA VAL A 559 -0.57 17.59 -17.64
C VAL A 559 -1.10 17.17 -19.02
N GLN A 560 -1.37 18.13 -19.91
CA GLN A 560 -1.76 17.83 -21.29
C GLN A 560 -0.60 17.18 -22.06
N GLN A 561 0.62 17.69 -21.91
CA GLN A 561 1.81 17.12 -22.54
C GLN A 561 2.06 15.67 -22.10
N GLU A 562 1.93 15.38 -20.80
CA GLU A 562 2.03 14.01 -20.26
C GLU A 562 0.99 13.07 -20.91
N PHE A 563 -0.27 13.51 -21.00
CA PHE A 563 -1.33 12.70 -21.58
C PHE A 563 -1.20 12.50 -23.10
N ASP A 564 -0.80 13.54 -23.83
CA ASP A 564 -0.61 13.48 -25.28
C ASP A 564 0.57 12.58 -25.66
N ALA A 565 1.62 12.52 -24.82
CA ALA A 565 2.76 11.63 -25.02
C ALA A 565 2.38 10.14 -25.06
N LEU A 566 1.28 9.74 -24.40
CA LEU A 566 0.77 8.36 -24.42
C LEU A 566 0.34 7.91 -25.83
N ALA A 567 0.06 8.85 -26.73
CA ALA A 567 -0.32 8.57 -28.11
C ALA A 567 0.88 8.12 -28.99
N ASP A 568 2.11 8.41 -28.56
CA ASP A 568 3.31 8.06 -29.32
C ASP A 568 3.64 6.57 -29.16
N ALA A 569 3.20 5.75 -30.12
CA ALA A 569 3.52 4.32 -30.18
C ALA A 569 5.01 4.03 -30.42
N THR A 570 5.80 5.03 -30.84
CA THR A 570 7.23 4.88 -31.13
C THR A 570 8.14 5.28 -29.97
N ASP A 571 7.58 5.82 -28.89
CA ASP A 571 8.36 6.17 -27.70
C ASP A 571 9.08 4.92 -27.15
N PRO A 572 10.43 4.91 -27.15
CA PRO A 572 11.23 3.75 -26.75
C PRO A 572 11.25 3.52 -25.24
N GLY A 573 10.67 4.44 -24.46
CA GLY A 573 10.78 4.47 -23.01
C GLY A 573 12.20 4.84 -22.57
N LEU A 574 12.43 4.71 -21.26
CA LEU A 574 13.75 4.89 -20.66
C LEU A 574 14.75 3.92 -21.28
N SER A 575 15.79 4.48 -21.90
CA SER A 575 16.88 3.75 -22.54
C SER A 575 18.22 4.37 -22.15
N VAL A 576 19.28 3.56 -22.17
CA VAL A 576 20.59 3.97 -21.66
C VAL A 576 21.64 3.83 -22.77
N ALA A 577 22.43 4.89 -22.98
CA ALA A 577 23.64 4.86 -23.80
C ALA A 577 24.85 5.12 -22.89
N LEU A 578 25.69 4.10 -22.71
CA LEU A 578 26.84 4.15 -21.81
C LEU A 578 28.11 4.60 -22.56
N SER A 579 28.80 5.60 -22.03
CA SER A 579 30.10 6.08 -22.54
C SER A 579 31.31 5.49 -21.80
N PHE A 580 31.07 4.67 -20.77
CA PHE A 580 32.07 4.01 -19.93
C PHE A 580 31.56 2.62 -19.49
N ASP A 581 32.44 1.76 -18.98
CA ASP A 581 32.03 0.47 -18.41
C ASP A 581 31.56 0.65 -16.97
N VAL A 582 30.26 0.48 -16.73
CA VAL A 582 29.64 0.58 -15.40
C VAL A 582 30.11 -0.51 -14.42
N ARG A 583 30.78 -1.56 -14.91
CA ARG A 583 31.36 -2.63 -14.09
C ARG A 583 32.81 -2.33 -13.70
N GLU A 584 33.44 -1.35 -14.33
CA GLU A 584 34.79 -0.92 -13.99
C GLU A 584 34.76 -0.08 -12.70
N ASP A 585 35.24 -0.67 -11.60
CA ASP A 585 35.49 0.07 -10.36
C ASP A 585 36.82 0.82 -10.44
N VAL A 586 36.77 2.04 -10.95
CA VAL A 586 37.94 2.93 -11.06
C VAL A 586 38.50 3.35 -9.68
N ALA A 587 37.72 3.21 -8.61
CA ALA A 587 38.16 3.53 -7.25
C ALA A 587 38.91 2.36 -6.59
N ALA A 588 38.79 1.13 -7.11
CA ALA A 588 39.38 -0.07 -6.52
C ALA A 588 40.89 0.04 -6.20
N PRO A 589 41.77 0.61 -7.05
CA PRO A 589 43.19 0.78 -6.70
C PRO A 589 43.41 1.68 -5.49
N PHE A 590 42.58 2.72 -5.32
CA PHE A 590 42.65 3.64 -4.18
C PHE A 590 42.12 2.98 -2.92
N ILE A 591 41.00 2.25 -3.02
CA ILE A 591 40.45 1.46 -1.91
C ILE A 591 41.48 0.42 -1.43
N ALA A 592 42.15 -0.26 -2.36
CA ALA A 592 43.17 -1.26 -2.04
C ALA A 592 44.41 -0.68 -1.32
N SER A 593 44.67 0.62 -1.45
CA SER A 593 45.73 1.30 -0.68
C SER A 593 45.44 1.36 0.82
N GLY A 594 44.17 1.20 1.22
CA GLY A 594 43.70 1.32 2.60
C GLY A 594 43.54 2.77 3.09
N VAL A 595 43.94 3.77 2.30
CA VAL A 595 43.73 5.19 2.63
C VAL A 595 42.28 5.56 2.37
N ARG A 596 41.55 6.00 3.41
CA ARG A 596 40.16 6.46 3.31
C ARG A 596 40.06 7.95 3.62
N PRO A 597 39.93 8.83 2.61
CA PRO A 597 39.77 10.25 2.84
C PRO A 597 38.46 10.55 3.57
N LYS A 598 38.49 11.47 4.54
CA LYS A 598 37.28 11.94 5.22
C LYS A 598 36.50 12.88 4.31
N VAL A 599 35.20 12.65 4.20
CA VAL A 599 34.25 13.52 3.50
C VAL A 599 33.14 13.92 4.44
N VAL A 600 32.79 15.21 4.42
CA VAL A 600 31.66 15.73 5.17
C VAL A 600 30.37 15.35 4.47
N VAL A 601 29.47 14.69 5.19
CA VAL A 601 28.07 14.50 4.81
C VAL A 601 27.29 15.56 5.57
N LEU A 602 27.10 16.72 4.93
CA LEU A 602 26.53 17.91 5.56
C LEU A 602 25.01 17.81 5.57
N ARG A 603 24.40 18.09 6.72
CA ARG A 603 22.96 18.18 6.88
C ARG A 603 22.53 19.30 7.84
N GLU A 604 21.30 19.77 7.63
CA GLU A 604 20.57 20.71 8.48
C GLU A 604 19.26 20.06 8.94
N GLN A 605 18.56 20.65 9.90
CA GLN A 605 17.23 20.22 10.33
C GLN A 605 16.28 20.13 9.13
N GLY A 606 15.59 19.00 8.99
CA GLY A 606 14.70 18.71 7.85
C GLY A 606 15.36 18.03 6.64
N VAL A 607 16.70 17.95 6.59
CA VAL A 607 17.41 17.08 5.64
C VAL A 607 17.06 15.61 5.94
N ASN A 608 16.88 14.81 4.88
CA ASN A 608 16.43 13.42 5.00
C ASN A 608 17.17 12.42 4.09
N SER A 609 18.13 12.87 3.27
CA SER A 609 18.88 12.04 2.33
C SER A 609 20.36 11.83 2.67
N GLN A 610 20.73 11.97 3.95
CA GLN A 610 22.12 11.86 4.38
C GLN A 610 22.67 10.42 4.37
N PHE A 611 21.81 9.42 4.58
CA PHE A 611 22.26 8.03 4.77
C PHE A 611 22.67 7.38 3.46
N GLU A 612 21.87 7.55 2.40
CA GLU A 612 22.19 7.09 1.05
C GLU A 612 23.41 7.83 0.47
N MET A 613 23.55 9.12 0.79
CA MET A 613 24.73 9.92 0.42
C MET A 613 25.99 9.35 1.09
N ALA A 614 25.93 9.11 2.41
CA ALA A 614 27.02 8.49 3.15
C ALA A 614 27.39 7.11 2.58
N ALA A 615 26.40 6.26 2.30
CA ALA A 615 26.60 4.93 1.75
C ALA A 615 27.28 4.95 0.36
N ALA A 616 26.91 5.90 -0.50
CA ALA A 616 27.55 6.08 -1.80
C ALA A 616 29.04 6.43 -1.66
N PHE A 617 29.38 7.37 -0.78
CA PHE A 617 30.78 7.73 -0.48
C PHE A 617 31.55 6.58 0.17
N GLU A 618 30.93 5.84 1.08
CA GLU A 618 31.54 4.69 1.72
C GLU A 618 31.91 3.61 0.70
N ARG A 619 31.02 3.33 -0.26
CA ARG A 619 31.26 2.40 -1.36
C ARG A 619 32.42 2.85 -2.26
N ALA A 620 32.59 4.15 -2.45
CA ALA A 620 33.69 4.74 -3.20
C ALA A 620 35.03 4.83 -2.42
N GLY A 621 35.07 4.34 -1.17
CA GLY A 621 36.30 4.27 -0.37
C GLY A 621 36.54 5.42 0.60
N PHE A 622 35.59 6.34 0.77
CA PHE A 622 35.71 7.46 1.71
C PHE A 622 35.34 7.05 3.14
N THR A 623 35.71 7.87 4.11
CA THR A 623 35.12 7.86 5.45
C THR A 623 34.10 8.98 5.51
N PRO A 624 32.81 8.70 5.25
CA PRO A 624 31.75 9.70 5.43
C PRO A 624 31.62 10.05 6.91
N VAL A 625 31.46 11.33 7.21
CA VAL A 625 31.26 11.83 8.56
C VAL A 625 29.99 12.67 8.58
N ASP A 626 29.03 12.28 9.43
CA ASP A 626 27.83 13.07 9.69
C ASP A 626 28.23 14.40 10.33
N VAL A 627 27.98 15.50 9.64
CA VAL A 627 28.19 16.86 10.17
C VAL A 627 26.87 17.60 10.06
N HIS A 628 26.26 17.81 11.21
CA HIS A 628 25.09 18.65 11.29
C HIS A 628 25.52 20.11 11.39
N MET A 629 24.72 21.04 10.90
CA MET A 629 25.03 22.48 11.00
C MET A 629 25.24 22.95 12.44
N SER A 630 24.66 22.29 13.45
CA SER A 630 24.93 22.60 14.86
C SER A 630 26.35 22.26 15.28
N ASP A 631 26.98 21.26 14.65
CA ASP A 631 28.37 20.87 14.94
C ASP A 631 29.32 21.98 14.50
N LEU A 632 29.05 22.60 13.35
CA LEU A 632 29.82 23.74 12.85
C LEU A 632 29.59 25.00 13.71
N GLN A 633 28.34 25.32 14.03
CA GLN A 633 28.00 26.49 14.84
C GLN A 633 28.60 26.43 16.26
N ALA A 634 28.66 25.23 16.84
CA ALA A 634 29.25 25.01 18.17
C ALA A 634 30.77 24.79 18.14
N GLY A 635 31.40 24.76 16.96
CA GLY A 635 32.84 24.51 16.82
C GLY A 635 33.27 23.09 17.20
N ARG A 636 32.36 22.10 17.10
CA ARG A 636 32.67 20.67 17.35
C ARG A 636 33.48 20.04 16.20
N ILE A 637 33.36 20.61 15.01
CA ILE A 637 33.99 20.15 13.77
C ILE A 637 34.60 21.35 13.03
N ASP A 638 35.82 21.19 12.50
CA ASP A 638 36.44 22.12 11.57
C ASP A 638 36.46 21.51 10.16
N LEU A 639 35.92 22.22 9.17
CA LEU A 639 35.89 21.76 7.78
C LEU A 639 37.29 21.59 7.18
N ALA A 640 38.31 22.26 7.73
CA ALA A 640 39.70 22.12 7.28
C ALA A 640 40.27 20.71 7.48
N ASP A 641 39.66 19.88 8.34
CA ASP A 641 40.08 18.50 8.61
C ASP A 641 39.62 17.49 7.53
N PHE A 642 38.89 17.96 6.50
CA PHE A 642 38.23 17.11 5.51
C PHE A 642 38.72 17.39 4.09
N HIS A 643 38.62 16.37 3.23
CA HIS A 643 39.08 16.45 1.84
C HIS A 643 37.95 16.84 0.88
N GLY A 644 36.70 16.79 1.34
CA GLY A 644 35.53 17.11 0.54
C GLY A 644 34.28 17.23 1.40
N LEU A 645 33.22 17.74 0.79
CA LEU A 645 31.91 17.94 1.40
C LEU A 645 30.81 17.64 0.39
N ALA A 646 29.73 17.01 0.86
CA ALA A 646 28.48 16.85 0.14
C ALA A 646 27.33 17.42 0.99
N ALA A 647 26.59 18.38 0.43
CA ALA A 647 25.34 18.87 1.02
C ALA A 647 24.20 17.94 0.61
N CYS A 648 23.51 17.35 1.59
CA CYS A 648 22.50 16.33 1.36
C CYS A 648 21.13 16.94 1.01
N GLY A 649 20.31 16.17 0.30
CA GLY A 649 18.94 16.56 -0.06
C GLY A 649 17.94 16.41 1.08
N GLY A 650 16.79 17.07 0.94
CA GLY A 650 15.66 17.01 1.85
C GLY A 650 14.90 18.33 1.89
N PHE A 651 14.14 18.53 2.97
CA PHE A 651 13.28 19.70 3.16
C PHE A 651 13.76 20.52 4.34
N SER A 652 14.96 21.10 4.22
CA SER A 652 15.53 21.91 5.31
C SER A 652 14.59 23.06 5.66
N TYR A 653 14.23 23.19 6.94
CA TYR A 653 13.21 24.14 7.41
C TYR A 653 11.84 24.01 6.69
N GLY A 654 11.54 22.85 6.10
CA GLY A 654 10.29 22.62 5.35
C GLY A 654 10.19 23.43 4.06
N ASP A 655 11.32 23.86 3.49
CA ASP A 655 11.42 24.77 2.33
C ASP A 655 10.70 26.12 2.50
N VAL A 656 10.37 26.47 3.74
CA VAL A 656 9.80 27.78 4.08
C VAL A 656 10.83 28.85 3.73
N LEU A 657 10.36 29.97 3.14
CA LEU A 657 11.18 31.04 2.56
C LEU A 657 11.92 30.67 1.26
N GLY A 658 11.71 29.46 0.73
CA GLY A 658 12.32 28.94 -0.49
C GLY A 658 13.34 27.84 -0.20
N ALA A 659 13.30 26.76 -0.98
CA ALA A 659 14.17 25.59 -0.79
C ALA A 659 15.65 25.97 -0.72
N GLY A 660 16.33 25.54 0.35
CA GLY A 660 17.76 25.77 0.60
C GLY A 660 18.18 27.20 0.92
N GLN A 661 17.26 28.13 1.19
CA GLN A 661 17.59 29.54 1.50
C GLN A 661 17.92 29.80 2.97
N GLY A 662 17.19 29.15 3.89
CA GLY A 662 17.41 29.26 5.34
C GLY A 662 18.59 28.44 5.78
#